data_AF-A0A8U0M537-F1
#
_entry.id   AF-A0A8U0M537-F1
#
_cell.length_a   1.000
_cell.length_b   1.000
_cell.length_c   1.000
_cell.angle_alpha   90.00
_cell.angle_beta   90.00
_cell.angle_gamma   90.00
#
_symmetry.space_group_name_H-M   'P 1'
#
loop_
_entity.id
_entity.type
_entity.pdbx_description
1 polymer ?
#
loop_
_entity_poly.entity_id
_entity_poly.type
_entity_poly.pdbx_seq_one_letter_code
_entity_poly.pdbx_strand_id
1 'polypeptide(L)'
;MIKHFLTGLFVASLAYGAMAQTTFPNNGVYDERPGVYAFTNATIVVDPKTTLQNATLLIRNGRVEAVGTNVTLPAGVVATDLKGKRIYPGLVEIDSDYGMPEIRRAPGGGGRGGAPQLESNKKGPYYWNQAVQPENEASLLFKADEKKADELRKLGFGATLTHNHDGIIRGTGALVTLADDRENRVVLMPTATTHYSFSKGSSTQTSPNSMMGTVAVIRQALYDADWYKRAGSKEQANLSLDALNRGMALPAIFEANDKLGILRADKIGDEFNTQYIIRSTGDEYQRLDEVKATGASLIVPVNFPQPYDVEDPWDADNVSLAEMKHWEMAPMNAGRLVAVNIPFALTTAGLRNKIDFWANLRKAIENGLSEEKALEALTTMPARLIRAENLVGTLQKGRVANFIITSGNLFSPDNVIYENWIQGKQYIIGQKDATDLRGSWTLAIADQPALKLNITGKSPEKLEYQIQADTVKITPKVVLNNDFMSIQAQLNRRRPGTTRLTGYRTSPTTFKGDGETPDGKKVSWTATRTGDAPETGSPRSTSAVSTSAVSTSVTSTTGLASLPASATAVIYPFVGMGNATKPKAENTLFKNATVWTNEKDGILTNADVYVVNGKISQVGKNLSAPSGAKVVDATGKHLTSGIIDEHSHIALLSVNEGSQSSTAEVRMADVVNSEDINIYRQLAGGVTASQLLHGSANAIGGQSAMVKLKWGEAPDAMLVKGADGFIKFALGENVKQANYPNPNVLTRFPQSRMGVEQVYMDHFTRAREYGKQWSDYNGLNKKDKASAQAPRRDLELDALAEILNKKRFITCHSYVQSEINMLMKLADSLGFKVNTFTHILEGYKLADKMAKHGVGGSSFADWWAYKMEVKDAIPYNAALMHRQGVTVSINSDDAEMARRLNQEAAKTVEYGGMSEEDAWKMVTLNPAKLLHLDSRMGSVKAGKDADLVLWNTSPLAIYARPEITMIDGTVYFSLKDEDAKRDAMQTERARLIQKMLSAKSGGTSTQRPNFRRARMWHCEDIEGMMAEGEEEGK
;
A
#
# COMPACT_ATOMS: atom_id res chain seq x y z
N MET A 1 31.01 -57.85 29.26
CA MET A 1 31.57 -56.99 28.19
C MET A 1 31.13 -57.41 26.77
N ILE A 2 31.22 -58.69 26.39
CA ILE A 2 30.82 -59.18 25.04
C ILE A 2 29.33 -58.96 24.73
N LYS A 3 28.45 -59.05 25.72
CA LYS A 3 27.00 -58.83 25.57
C LYS A 3 26.57 -57.38 25.38
N HIS A 4 27.43 -56.38 25.61
CA HIS A 4 27.10 -54.96 25.36
C HIS A 4 27.71 -54.48 24.04
N PHE A 5 28.81 -55.12 23.61
CA PHE A 5 29.42 -54.87 22.30
C PHE A 5 28.59 -55.43 21.15
N LEU A 6 27.96 -56.60 21.34
CA LEU A 6 27.07 -57.21 20.34
C LEU A 6 25.71 -56.48 20.20
N THR A 7 25.17 -55.92 21.29
CA THR A 7 23.95 -55.10 21.22
C THR A 7 24.22 -53.73 20.59
N GLY A 8 25.41 -53.16 20.79
CA GLY A 8 25.87 -51.96 20.10
C GLY A 8 26.05 -52.16 18.59
N LEU A 9 26.59 -53.32 18.17
CA LEU A 9 26.70 -53.65 16.75
C LEU A 9 25.35 -53.97 16.09
N PHE A 10 24.41 -54.57 16.81
CA PHE A 10 23.07 -54.88 16.28
C PHE A 10 22.20 -53.62 16.06
N VAL A 11 22.35 -52.62 16.94
CA VAL A 11 21.70 -51.30 16.77
C VAL A 11 22.39 -50.46 15.68
N ALA A 12 23.71 -50.60 15.50
CA ALA A 12 24.43 -49.96 14.40
C ALA A 12 24.15 -50.60 13.01
N SER A 13 23.87 -51.90 12.95
CA SER A 13 23.50 -52.59 11.70
C SER A 13 22.04 -52.40 11.26
N LEU A 14 21.15 -52.01 12.17
CA LEU A 14 19.75 -51.66 11.85
C LEU A 14 19.58 -50.20 11.35
N ALA A 15 20.66 -49.41 11.34
CA ALA A 15 20.67 -48.06 10.76
C ALA A 15 21.07 -48.06 9.26
N TYR A 16 21.17 -49.22 8.62
CA TYR A 16 21.29 -49.32 7.17
C TYR A 16 19.93 -49.08 6.52
N GLY A 17 19.75 -47.84 6.03
CA GLY A 17 18.85 -47.45 4.94
C GLY A 17 17.52 -48.18 4.88
N ALA A 18 16.59 -47.84 5.78
CA ALA A 18 15.18 -47.97 5.45
C ALA A 18 14.92 -47.03 4.26
N MET A 19 15.01 -47.56 3.04
CA MET A 19 14.42 -46.94 1.87
C MET A 19 12.94 -46.80 2.19
N ALA A 20 12.51 -45.57 2.50
CA ALA A 20 11.12 -45.30 2.76
C ALA A 20 10.33 -45.75 1.51
N GLN A 21 9.50 -46.78 1.66
CA GLN A 21 8.54 -47.13 0.62
C GLN A 21 7.75 -45.86 0.28
N THR A 22 7.71 -45.51 -1.01
CA THR A 22 6.86 -44.43 -1.45
C THR A 22 5.41 -44.84 -1.19
N THR A 23 4.60 -43.94 -0.64
CA THR A 23 3.21 -44.23 -0.25
C THR A 23 2.26 -44.32 -1.44
N PHE A 24 2.74 -44.07 -2.66
CA PHE A 24 1.96 -44.11 -3.89
C PHE A 24 2.49 -45.20 -4.83
N PRO A 25 1.62 -46.06 -5.38
CA PRO A 25 2.02 -47.04 -6.36
C PRO A 25 2.50 -46.34 -7.63
N ASN A 26 3.69 -46.72 -8.11
CA ASN A 26 4.18 -46.27 -9.42
C ASN A 26 3.57 -47.17 -10.51
N ASN A 27 2.79 -46.59 -11.41
CA ASN A 27 2.26 -47.29 -12.59
C ASN A 27 3.24 -47.12 -13.75
N GLY A 28 4.23 -48.00 -13.84
CA GLY A 28 5.23 -47.98 -14.91
C GLY A 28 6.50 -48.77 -14.56
N VAL A 29 7.48 -48.71 -15.46
CA VAL A 29 8.80 -49.29 -15.24
C VAL A 29 9.60 -48.39 -14.29
N TYR A 30 10.23 -49.00 -13.29
CA TYR A 30 11.08 -48.33 -12.31
C TYR A 30 12.35 -47.79 -13.01
N ASP A 31 12.52 -46.46 -13.11
CA ASP A 31 13.79 -45.80 -13.49
C ASP A 31 14.26 -44.92 -12.31
N GLU A 32 14.70 -45.58 -11.22
CA GLU A 32 15.37 -44.91 -10.09
C GLU A 32 16.87 -44.86 -10.33
N ARG A 33 17.31 -44.01 -11.26
CA ARG A 33 18.73 -43.62 -11.28
C ARG A 33 19.04 -42.80 -10.03
N PRO A 34 20.23 -42.93 -9.40
CA PRO A 34 20.55 -42.34 -8.09
C PRO A 34 20.50 -40.79 -7.98
N GLY A 35 20.12 -40.08 -9.04
CA GLY A 35 19.98 -38.62 -9.05
C GLY A 35 21.23 -37.88 -8.59
N VAL A 36 22.43 -38.43 -8.86
CA VAL A 36 23.71 -37.83 -8.46
C VAL A 36 24.30 -37.07 -9.65
N TYR A 37 24.43 -35.77 -9.50
CA TYR A 37 25.00 -34.89 -10.52
C TYR A 37 26.12 -34.04 -9.94
N ALA A 38 27.18 -33.85 -10.72
CA ALA A 38 28.28 -32.96 -10.38
C ALA A 38 28.42 -31.88 -11.46
N PHE A 39 28.49 -30.62 -11.04
CA PHE A 39 28.72 -29.48 -11.92
C PHE A 39 30.09 -28.92 -11.62
N THR A 40 31.08 -29.20 -12.48
CA THR A 40 32.50 -28.94 -12.21
C THR A 40 32.98 -27.67 -12.92
N ASN A 41 34.06 -27.08 -12.40
CA ASN A 41 34.74 -25.89 -12.97
C ASN A 41 33.89 -24.63 -13.14
N ALA A 42 32.76 -24.51 -12.42
CA ALA A 42 31.92 -23.33 -12.47
C ALA A 42 32.44 -22.21 -11.54
N THR A 43 32.05 -20.97 -11.82
CA THR A 43 31.99 -19.94 -10.77
C THR A 43 30.68 -20.14 -9.99
N ILE A 44 30.75 -20.52 -8.72
CA ILE A 44 29.56 -20.86 -7.92
C ILE A 44 29.32 -19.77 -6.88
N VAL A 45 28.19 -19.09 -6.97
CA VAL A 45 27.68 -18.20 -5.93
C VAL A 45 26.89 -19.06 -4.95
N VAL A 46 27.44 -19.28 -3.76
CA VAL A 46 26.85 -20.15 -2.73
C VAL A 46 25.72 -19.44 -1.99
N ASP A 47 25.95 -18.16 -1.71
CA ASP A 47 25.05 -17.22 -1.05
C ASP A 47 25.45 -15.79 -1.48
N PRO A 48 24.71 -14.73 -1.09
CA PRO A 48 25.00 -13.37 -1.55
C PRO A 48 26.43 -12.86 -1.32
N LYS A 49 27.14 -13.40 -0.32
CA LYS A 49 28.47 -12.95 0.08
C LYS A 49 29.59 -13.90 -0.33
N THR A 50 29.25 -15.12 -0.74
CA THR A 50 30.22 -16.18 -0.98
C THR A 50 30.22 -16.62 -2.44
N THR A 51 31.29 -16.30 -3.17
CA THR A 51 31.52 -16.77 -4.53
C THR A 51 32.80 -17.61 -4.61
N LEU A 52 32.71 -18.80 -5.18
CA LEU A 52 33.82 -19.73 -5.39
C LEU A 52 34.18 -19.80 -6.88
N GLN A 53 35.47 -19.83 -7.20
CA GLN A 53 35.97 -19.96 -8.58
C GLN A 53 36.45 -21.39 -8.84
N ASN A 54 36.27 -21.90 -10.06
CA ASN A 54 36.66 -23.25 -10.46
C ASN A 54 36.15 -24.32 -9.48
N ALA A 55 34.92 -24.14 -9.00
CA ALA A 55 34.34 -24.96 -7.95
C ALA A 55 33.42 -26.04 -8.51
N THR A 56 33.06 -26.99 -7.66
CA THR A 56 32.14 -28.09 -7.95
C THR A 56 30.92 -28.02 -7.05
N LEU A 57 29.73 -28.14 -7.65
CA LEU A 57 28.47 -28.41 -6.93
C LEU A 57 28.11 -29.88 -7.12
N LEU A 58 28.01 -30.64 -6.02
CA LEU A 58 27.55 -32.03 -6.02
C LEU A 58 26.14 -32.08 -5.42
N ILE A 59 25.19 -32.62 -6.17
CA ILE A 59 23.83 -32.85 -5.72
C ILE A 59 23.50 -34.34 -5.74
N ARG A 60 22.63 -34.75 -4.82
CA ARG A 60 22.12 -36.12 -4.71
C ARG A 60 20.67 -36.08 -4.27
N ASN A 61 19.81 -36.84 -4.95
CA ASN A 61 18.39 -36.99 -4.59
C ASN A 61 17.70 -35.64 -4.35
N GLY A 62 17.96 -34.67 -5.23
CA GLY A 62 17.37 -33.33 -5.18
C GLY A 62 17.85 -32.43 -4.04
N ARG A 63 18.97 -32.77 -3.38
CA ARG A 63 19.60 -31.95 -2.34
C ARG A 63 21.07 -31.68 -2.65
N VAL A 64 21.59 -30.57 -2.12
CA VAL A 64 23.02 -30.27 -2.18
C VAL A 64 23.78 -31.19 -1.22
N GLU A 65 24.70 -31.98 -1.74
CA GLU A 65 25.56 -32.88 -0.96
C GLU A 65 26.87 -32.20 -0.57
N ALA A 66 27.49 -31.47 -1.51
CA ALA A 66 28.71 -30.70 -1.27
C ALA A 66 28.85 -29.54 -2.27
N VAL A 67 29.52 -28.47 -1.84
CA VAL A 67 29.95 -27.36 -2.69
C VAL A 67 31.35 -26.92 -2.26
N GLY A 68 32.26 -26.73 -3.22
CA GLY A 68 33.64 -26.36 -2.90
C GLY A 68 34.60 -26.50 -4.06
N THR A 69 35.84 -26.04 -3.88
CA THR A 69 36.93 -26.22 -4.85
C THR A 69 37.53 -27.61 -4.83
N ASN A 70 37.38 -28.34 -3.72
CA ASN A 70 37.94 -29.68 -3.49
C ASN A 70 36.82 -30.68 -3.14
N VAL A 71 35.88 -30.92 -4.06
CA VAL A 71 34.79 -31.90 -3.87
C VAL A 71 35.18 -33.24 -4.49
N THR A 72 35.19 -34.31 -3.68
CA THR A 72 35.42 -35.67 -4.19
C THR A 72 34.17 -36.20 -4.87
N LEU A 73 34.31 -36.63 -6.12
CA LEU A 73 33.20 -37.15 -6.91
C LEU A 73 32.99 -38.65 -6.65
N PRO A 74 31.78 -39.09 -6.27
CA PRO A 74 31.47 -40.51 -6.11
C PRO A 74 31.41 -41.22 -7.48
N ALA A 75 31.67 -42.52 -7.50
CA ALA A 75 31.54 -43.33 -8.71
C ALA A 75 30.08 -43.32 -9.23
N GLY A 76 29.90 -43.24 -10.55
CA GLY A 76 28.58 -43.22 -11.20
C GLY A 76 27.86 -41.86 -11.22
N VAL A 77 28.54 -40.77 -10.85
CA VAL A 77 28.01 -39.40 -10.98
C VAL A 77 27.91 -38.96 -12.43
N VAL A 78 26.82 -38.25 -12.77
CA VAL A 78 26.73 -37.53 -14.05
C VAL A 78 27.44 -36.19 -13.89
N ALA A 79 28.66 -36.08 -14.43
CA ALA A 79 29.45 -34.86 -14.37
C ALA A 79 29.20 -33.96 -15.59
N THR A 80 28.95 -32.67 -15.36
CA THR A 80 28.84 -31.64 -16.39
C THR A 80 29.90 -30.58 -16.15
N ASP A 81 30.77 -30.35 -17.14
CA ASP A 81 31.75 -29.26 -17.10
C ASP A 81 31.06 -27.93 -17.41
N LEU A 82 31.22 -26.95 -16.53
CA LEU A 82 30.62 -25.62 -16.63
C LEU A 82 31.69 -24.52 -16.66
N LYS A 83 32.89 -24.83 -17.15
CA LYS A 83 33.97 -23.85 -17.33
C LYS A 83 33.47 -22.58 -18.03
N GLY A 84 33.73 -21.43 -17.40
CA GLY A 84 33.31 -20.11 -17.91
C GLY A 84 31.82 -19.79 -17.73
N LYS A 85 31.06 -20.65 -17.04
CA LYS A 85 29.66 -20.42 -16.67
C LYS A 85 29.55 -20.15 -15.17
N ARG A 86 28.40 -19.63 -14.73
CA ARG A 86 28.12 -19.39 -13.32
C ARG A 86 26.94 -20.21 -12.82
N ILE A 87 26.99 -20.58 -11.54
CA ILE A 87 25.86 -21.16 -10.81
C ILE A 87 25.43 -20.19 -9.72
N TYR A 88 24.12 -19.92 -9.62
CA TYR A 88 23.52 -19.14 -8.53
C TYR A 88 22.46 -19.98 -7.81
N PRO A 89 22.15 -19.71 -6.53
CA PRO A 89 20.97 -20.30 -5.88
C PRO A 89 19.70 -19.93 -6.67
N GLY A 90 18.74 -20.86 -6.73
CA GLY A 90 17.45 -20.58 -7.35
C GLY A 90 16.73 -19.49 -6.56
N LEU A 91 16.10 -18.56 -7.27
CA LEU A 91 15.40 -17.44 -6.64
C LEU A 91 14.15 -17.94 -5.88
N VAL A 92 13.73 -17.21 -4.86
CA VAL A 92 12.56 -17.51 -4.03
C VAL A 92 11.53 -16.39 -4.18
N GLU A 93 10.38 -16.70 -4.77
CA GLU A 93 9.27 -15.75 -4.92
C GLU A 93 8.43 -15.76 -3.64
N ILE A 94 8.40 -14.65 -2.90
CA ILE A 94 7.78 -14.59 -1.57
C ILE A 94 6.29 -14.19 -1.59
N ASP A 95 5.74 -13.75 -2.72
CA ASP A 95 4.31 -13.45 -2.87
C ASP A 95 3.80 -13.94 -4.24
N SER A 96 2.97 -14.99 -4.23
CA SER A 96 2.44 -15.61 -5.44
C SER A 96 1.06 -16.23 -5.24
N ASP A 97 0.27 -16.24 -6.32
CA ASP A 97 -0.98 -16.98 -6.47
C ASP A 97 -0.77 -18.32 -7.22
N TYR A 98 0.49 -18.78 -7.35
CA TYR A 98 0.83 -19.99 -8.08
C TYR A 98 0.10 -21.22 -7.53
N GLY A 99 -0.68 -21.88 -8.38
CA GLY A 99 -1.44 -23.07 -8.02
C GLY A 99 -2.65 -22.82 -7.10
N MET A 100 -3.01 -21.55 -6.87
CA MET A 100 -4.20 -21.17 -6.10
C MET A 100 -5.45 -21.10 -7.00
N PRO A 101 -6.64 -21.33 -6.43
CA PRO A 101 -7.89 -21.16 -7.17
C PRO A 101 -8.11 -19.70 -7.60
N GLU A 102 -8.77 -19.50 -8.73
CA GLU A 102 -9.19 -18.17 -9.18
C GLU A 102 -10.20 -17.56 -8.19
N ILE A 103 -9.98 -16.28 -7.86
CA ILE A 103 -10.91 -15.50 -7.05
C ILE A 103 -12.08 -15.05 -7.94
N ARG A 104 -13.27 -15.61 -7.70
CA ARG A 104 -14.49 -15.27 -8.45
C ARG A 104 -15.44 -14.45 -7.61
N ARG A 105 -15.77 -13.24 -8.07
CA ARG A 105 -16.90 -12.46 -7.54
C ARG A 105 -18.19 -12.94 -8.19
N ALA A 106 -19.19 -13.27 -7.38
CA ALA A 106 -20.50 -13.68 -7.89
C ALA A 106 -21.14 -12.53 -8.71
N PRO A 107 -21.66 -12.78 -9.93
CA PRO A 107 -22.36 -11.76 -10.71
C PRO A 107 -23.58 -11.23 -9.93
N GLY A 108 -23.70 -9.91 -9.80
CA GLY A 108 -24.87 -9.24 -9.20
C GLY A 108 -24.87 -9.09 -7.67
N GLY A 109 -23.87 -9.60 -6.96
CA GLY A 109 -23.73 -9.41 -5.51
C GLY A 109 -22.92 -8.18 -5.14
N GLY A 110 -23.54 -7.18 -4.50
CA GLY A 110 -22.83 -6.07 -3.85
C GLY A 110 -22.30 -4.94 -4.75
N GLY A 111 -22.73 -4.85 -6.01
CA GLY A 111 -22.47 -3.69 -6.87
C GLY A 111 -23.47 -2.55 -6.67
N ARG A 112 -23.14 -1.33 -7.12
CA ARG A 112 -24.03 -0.14 -7.15
C ARG A 112 -25.40 -0.52 -7.73
N GLY A 113 -26.39 -0.70 -6.85
CA GLY A 113 -27.79 -0.96 -7.20
C GLY A 113 -28.34 -2.36 -6.89
N GLY A 114 -27.54 -3.30 -6.36
CA GLY A 114 -28.02 -4.60 -5.86
C GLY A 114 -28.47 -4.56 -4.39
N ALA A 115 -29.41 -5.42 -3.99
CA ALA A 115 -29.87 -5.50 -2.60
C ALA A 115 -28.70 -5.81 -1.63
N PRO A 116 -28.62 -5.16 -0.46
CA PRO A 116 -27.52 -5.32 0.49
C PRO A 116 -27.52 -6.74 1.05
N GLN A 117 -26.32 -7.32 1.16
CA GLN A 117 -26.11 -8.57 1.86
C GLN A 117 -25.60 -8.26 3.27
N LEU A 118 -26.48 -8.34 4.27
CA LEU A 118 -26.12 -8.11 5.67
C LEU A 118 -25.46 -9.36 6.29
N GLU A 119 -26.06 -10.53 6.06
CA GLU A 119 -25.61 -11.81 6.64
C GLU A 119 -24.61 -12.56 5.75
N SER A 120 -23.80 -13.43 6.34
CA SER A 120 -22.84 -14.26 5.62
C SER A 120 -23.54 -15.34 4.78
N ASN A 121 -23.07 -15.54 3.55
CA ASN A 121 -23.50 -16.65 2.70
C ASN A 121 -22.71 -17.94 2.97
N LYS A 122 -21.61 -17.85 3.73
CA LYS A 122 -20.76 -19.00 4.06
C LYS A 122 -21.49 -19.89 5.08
N LYS A 123 -21.94 -21.07 4.64
CA LYS A 123 -22.69 -22.02 5.47
C LYS A 123 -21.76 -22.83 6.36
N GLY A 124 -22.09 -22.95 7.64
CA GLY A 124 -21.31 -23.68 8.65
C GLY A 124 -20.91 -22.78 9.82
N PRO A 125 -20.22 -23.33 10.84
CA PRO A 125 -19.78 -22.59 12.01
C PRO A 125 -18.52 -21.75 11.70
N TYR A 126 -18.64 -20.81 10.76
CA TYR A 126 -17.59 -19.87 10.37
C TYR A 126 -17.77 -18.52 11.07
N TYR A 127 -16.79 -17.63 10.93
CA TYR A 127 -16.93 -16.26 11.42
C TYR A 127 -18.11 -15.53 10.74
N TRP A 128 -18.73 -14.59 11.46
CA TRP A 128 -19.93 -13.89 10.99
C TRP A 128 -19.68 -13.07 9.70
N ASN A 129 -18.44 -12.60 9.51
CA ASN A 129 -18.02 -11.87 8.33
C ASN A 129 -17.23 -12.79 7.38
N GLN A 130 -17.77 -13.05 6.20
CA GLN A 130 -17.19 -13.96 5.21
C GLN A 130 -15.94 -13.39 4.51
N ALA A 131 -15.56 -12.14 4.76
CA ALA A 131 -14.25 -11.62 4.37
C ALA A 131 -13.13 -12.08 5.32
N VAL A 132 -13.47 -12.62 6.50
CA VAL A 132 -12.52 -13.28 7.41
C VAL A 132 -12.52 -14.77 7.08
N GLN A 133 -11.47 -15.23 6.40
CA GLN A 133 -11.31 -16.60 5.89
C GLN A 133 -9.99 -17.27 6.33
N PRO A 134 -9.62 -17.24 7.63
CA PRO A 134 -8.39 -17.84 8.14
C PRO A 134 -8.29 -19.36 7.91
N GLU A 135 -9.40 -20.05 7.67
CA GLU A 135 -9.50 -21.48 7.37
C GLU A 135 -8.99 -21.89 5.97
N ASN A 136 -8.67 -20.92 5.11
CA ASN A 136 -8.06 -21.23 3.82
C ASN A 136 -6.62 -21.72 4.02
N GLU A 137 -6.39 -23.02 3.80
CA GLU A 137 -5.06 -23.63 3.88
C GLU A 137 -4.47 -23.80 2.47
N ALA A 138 -3.47 -23.00 2.10
CA ALA A 138 -2.89 -23.02 0.75
C ALA A 138 -2.45 -24.41 0.31
N SER A 139 -1.85 -25.22 1.18
CA SER A 139 -1.43 -26.58 0.83
C SER A 139 -2.58 -27.54 0.47
N LEU A 140 -3.78 -27.31 1.01
CA LEU A 140 -4.98 -28.08 0.64
C LEU A 140 -5.63 -27.57 -0.65
N LEU A 141 -5.46 -26.29 -0.96
CA LEU A 141 -5.98 -25.66 -2.18
C LEU A 141 -5.05 -25.82 -3.39
N PHE A 142 -3.75 -26.04 -3.13
CA PHE A 142 -2.69 -26.03 -4.12
C PHE A 142 -2.88 -27.10 -5.20
N LYS A 143 -2.72 -26.68 -6.46
CA LYS A 143 -2.63 -27.54 -7.63
C LYS A 143 -1.46 -27.09 -8.50
N ALA A 144 -0.56 -27.99 -8.86
CA ALA A 144 0.57 -27.63 -9.69
C ALA A 144 0.09 -27.14 -11.07
N ASP A 145 0.55 -25.96 -11.49
CA ASP A 145 0.24 -25.35 -12.79
C ASP A 145 1.52 -25.22 -13.62
N GLU A 146 1.73 -26.10 -14.59
CA GLU A 146 2.97 -26.15 -15.36
C GLU A 146 3.24 -24.84 -16.13
N LYS A 147 2.19 -24.15 -16.59
CA LYS A 147 2.32 -22.89 -17.34
C LYS A 147 2.79 -21.76 -16.42
N LYS A 148 2.12 -21.56 -15.28
CA LYS A 148 2.55 -20.54 -14.30
C LYS A 148 3.94 -20.86 -13.74
N ALA A 149 4.25 -22.14 -13.52
CA ALA A 149 5.57 -22.56 -13.09
C ALA A 149 6.65 -22.27 -14.14
N ASP A 150 6.36 -22.44 -15.43
CA ASP A 150 7.30 -22.16 -16.54
C ASP A 150 7.64 -20.66 -16.62
N GLU A 151 6.64 -19.79 -16.45
CA GLU A 151 6.84 -18.33 -16.42
C GLU A 151 7.84 -17.91 -15.33
N LEU A 152 7.72 -18.47 -14.12
CA LEU A 152 8.64 -18.20 -13.01
C LEU A 152 10.00 -18.90 -13.19
N ARG A 153 10.02 -20.13 -13.71
CA ARG A 153 11.26 -20.88 -14.01
C ARG A 153 12.16 -20.14 -14.99
N LYS A 154 11.57 -19.54 -16.04
CA LYS A 154 12.28 -18.71 -17.03
C LYS A 154 12.95 -17.48 -16.43
N LEU A 155 12.42 -16.97 -15.32
CA LEU A 155 13.04 -15.89 -14.55
C LEU A 155 14.09 -16.37 -13.55
N GLY A 156 14.25 -17.67 -13.36
CA GLY A 156 15.23 -18.27 -12.44
C GLY A 156 14.72 -18.59 -11.04
N PHE A 157 13.40 -18.48 -10.79
CA PHE A 157 12.81 -18.93 -9.54
C PHE A 157 12.78 -20.45 -9.45
N GLY A 158 13.09 -20.99 -8.26
CA GLY A 158 13.01 -22.43 -7.98
C GLY A 158 11.96 -22.79 -6.92
N ALA A 159 11.55 -21.83 -6.11
CA ALA A 159 10.52 -21.99 -5.09
C ALA A 159 9.68 -20.72 -4.95
N THR A 160 8.46 -20.87 -4.44
CA THR A 160 7.57 -19.75 -4.15
C THR A 160 6.72 -19.99 -2.90
N LEU A 161 6.49 -18.93 -2.13
CA LEU A 161 5.43 -18.87 -1.13
C LEU A 161 4.11 -18.56 -1.85
N THR A 162 3.22 -19.55 -1.90
CA THR A 162 1.90 -19.41 -2.52
C THR A 162 0.81 -19.27 -1.46
N HIS A 163 -0.15 -18.38 -1.69
CA HIS A 163 -1.31 -18.22 -0.83
C HIS A 163 -2.50 -17.64 -1.59
N ASN A 164 -3.70 -17.79 -1.02
CA ASN A 164 -4.91 -17.19 -1.58
C ASN A 164 -4.94 -15.68 -1.30
N HIS A 165 -5.19 -14.83 -2.30
CA HIS A 165 -5.32 -13.36 -2.17
C HIS A 165 -6.78 -12.93 -1.90
N ASP A 166 -7.57 -13.77 -1.25
CA ASP A 166 -9.00 -13.53 -1.02
C ASP A 166 -9.33 -13.24 0.45
N GLY A 167 -9.86 -12.05 0.72
CA GLY A 167 -10.36 -11.63 2.02
C GLY A 167 -9.40 -10.76 2.85
N ILE A 168 -9.88 -10.37 4.03
CA ILE A 168 -9.21 -9.50 5.01
C ILE A 168 -8.22 -10.32 5.86
N ILE A 169 -8.64 -11.51 6.31
CA ILE A 169 -7.78 -12.51 6.95
C ILE A 169 -7.85 -13.75 6.07
N ARG A 170 -6.76 -14.10 5.40
CA ARG A 170 -6.79 -14.96 4.20
C ARG A 170 -6.37 -16.40 4.42
N GLY A 171 -5.99 -16.74 5.65
CA GLY A 171 -5.47 -18.06 6.02
C GLY A 171 -3.98 -18.22 5.78
N THR A 172 -3.53 -19.45 5.56
CA THR A 172 -2.11 -19.80 5.59
C THR A 172 -1.49 -19.92 4.20
N GLY A 173 -0.25 -19.46 4.04
CA GLY A 173 0.57 -19.71 2.84
C GLY A 173 1.38 -21.00 2.93
N ALA A 174 1.78 -21.54 1.77
CA ALA A 174 2.61 -22.75 1.65
C ALA A 174 3.87 -22.45 0.81
N LEU A 175 5.02 -22.98 1.25
CA LEU A 175 6.25 -22.93 0.44
C LEU A 175 6.27 -24.15 -0.49
N VAL A 176 6.31 -23.89 -1.79
CA VAL A 176 6.31 -24.93 -2.83
C VAL A 176 7.48 -24.74 -3.80
N THR A 177 7.93 -25.80 -4.43
CA THR A 177 8.88 -25.74 -5.56
C THR A 177 8.14 -25.60 -6.88
N LEU A 178 8.83 -25.10 -7.90
CA LEU A 178 8.30 -24.99 -9.27
C LEU A 178 8.63 -26.23 -10.13
N ALA A 179 8.84 -27.37 -9.48
CA ALA A 179 9.07 -28.63 -10.18
C ALA A 179 7.75 -29.16 -10.75
N ASP A 180 7.84 -29.66 -11.97
CA ASP A 180 6.86 -30.53 -12.62
C ASP A 180 6.90 -31.93 -11.97
N ASP A 181 6.30 -32.05 -10.79
CA ASP A 181 6.05 -33.31 -10.07
C ASP A 181 4.71 -33.17 -9.31
N ARG A 182 4.25 -34.25 -8.68
CA ARG A 182 3.01 -34.26 -7.89
C ARG A 182 3.09 -33.32 -6.70
N GLU A 183 1.94 -32.78 -6.31
CA GLU A 183 1.77 -31.82 -5.21
C GLU A 183 2.44 -32.29 -3.92
N ASN A 184 2.34 -33.57 -3.58
CA ASN A 184 2.93 -34.15 -2.36
C ASN A 184 4.47 -34.20 -2.36
N ARG A 185 5.14 -33.91 -3.48
CA ARG A 185 6.60 -33.83 -3.61
C ARG A 185 7.12 -32.41 -3.75
N VAL A 186 6.28 -31.49 -4.25
CA VAL A 186 6.66 -30.09 -4.50
C VAL A 186 6.34 -29.17 -3.32
N VAL A 187 5.40 -29.54 -2.43
CA VAL A 187 5.14 -28.81 -1.19
C VAL A 187 6.28 -29.05 -0.19
N LEU A 188 7.05 -28.01 0.12
CA LEU A 188 8.16 -28.06 1.09
C LEU A 188 7.71 -27.74 2.51
N MET A 189 6.85 -26.74 2.67
CA MET A 189 6.23 -26.38 3.95
C MET A 189 4.74 -26.17 3.71
N PRO A 190 3.86 -27.05 4.24
CA PRO A 190 2.43 -26.97 4.00
C PRO A 190 1.77 -25.75 4.67
N THR A 191 2.39 -25.23 5.74
CA THR A 191 1.99 -24.04 6.48
C THR A 191 3.23 -23.24 6.83
N ALA A 192 3.47 -22.16 6.10
CA ALA A 192 4.67 -21.32 6.24
C ALA A 192 4.37 -19.95 6.87
N THR A 193 3.21 -19.39 6.58
CA THR A 193 2.84 -18.00 6.92
C THR A 193 1.34 -17.87 7.17
N THR A 194 0.90 -16.77 7.77
CA THR A 194 -0.51 -16.34 7.82
C THR A 194 -0.67 -14.98 7.13
N HIS A 195 -1.78 -14.74 6.45
CA HIS A 195 -1.94 -13.57 5.55
C HIS A 195 -3.12 -12.67 5.93
N TYR A 196 -2.89 -11.36 5.84
CA TYR A 196 -3.85 -10.28 6.14
C TYR A 196 -3.87 -9.25 5.01
N SER A 197 -4.98 -8.52 4.86
CA SER A 197 -5.06 -7.37 3.95
C SER A 197 -6.20 -6.41 4.33
N PHE A 198 -6.19 -5.22 3.76
CA PHE A 198 -7.33 -4.30 3.85
C PHE A 198 -8.46 -4.58 2.84
N SER A 199 -8.29 -5.54 1.92
CA SER A 199 -9.28 -5.86 0.89
C SER A 199 -10.26 -6.93 1.34
N LYS A 200 -11.57 -6.73 1.11
CA LYS A 200 -12.59 -7.76 1.35
C LYS A 200 -12.60 -8.90 0.33
N GLY A 201 -11.75 -8.83 -0.69
CA GLY A 201 -11.62 -9.86 -1.73
C GLY A 201 -12.91 -10.09 -2.51
N SER A 202 -13.40 -11.33 -2.50
CA SER A 202 -14.61 -11.82 -3.16
C SER A 202 -15.87 -11.62 -2.32
N SER A 203 -15.75 -11.20 -1.06
CA SER A 203 -16.90 -11.05 -0.17
C SER A 203 -17.93 -10.06 -0.73
N THR A 204 -19.15 -10.56 -0.89
CA THR A 204 -20.33 -9.79 -1.29
C THR A 204 -21.11 -9.18 -0.12
N GLN A 205 -20.71 -9.46 1.14
CA GLN A 205 -21.31 -8.77 2.29
C GLN A 205 -21.10 -7.26 2.18
N THR A 206 -22.11 -6.51 2.62
CA THR A 206 -22.07 -5.05 2.63
C THR A 206 -21.01 -4.56 3.61
N SER A 207 -20.90 -5.17 4.79
CA SER A 207 -19.86 -4.84 5.78
C SER A 207 -18.58 -5.66 5.55
N PRO A 208 -17.38 -5.06 5.59
CA PRO A 208 -17.14 -3.62 5.63
C PRO A 208 -17.32 -2.97 4.24
N ASN A 209 -17.62 -1.67 4.22
CA ASN A 209 -17.65 -0.84 3.02
C ASN A 209 -16.73 0.40 3.09
N SER A 210 -15.83 0.43 4.08
CA SER A 210 -14.79 1.44 4.25
C SER A 210 -13.50 0.85 4.86
N MET A 211 -12.39 1.58 4.73
CA MET A 211 -11.10 1.21 5.32
C MET A 211 -11.19 1.09 6.85
N MET A 212 -11.81 2.06 7.53
CA MET A 212 -11.98 2.01 9.00
C MET A 212 -12.86 0.84 9.43
N GLY A 213 -13.86 0.46 8.63
CA GLY A 213 -14.65 -0.76 8.85
C GLY A 213 -13.79 -2.02 8.70
N THR A 214 -12.93 -2.09 7.68
CA THR A 214 -11.98 -3.21 7.54
C THR A 214 -11.05 -3.31 8.75
N VAL A 215 -10.49 -2.19 9.21
CA VAL A 215 -9.66 -2.16 10.42
C VAL A 215 -10.45 -2.67 11.63
N ALA A 216 -11.69 -2.22 11.83
CA ALA A 216 -12.53 -2.67 12.93
C ALA A 216 -12.84 -4.19 12.86
N VAL A 217 -13.12 -4.73 11.67
CA VAL A 217 -13.33 -6.16 11.46
C VAL A 217 -12.08 -6.98 11.81
N ILE A 218 -10.89 -6.52 11.42
CA ILE A 218 -9.62 -7.15 11.81
C ILE A 218 -9.48 -7.17 13.33
N ARG A 219 -9.63 -6.00 13.98
CA ARG A 219 -9.49 -5.89 15.44
C ARG A 219 -10.49 -6.79 16.17
N GLN A 220 -11.76 -6.77 15.77
CA GLN A 220 -12.78 -7.58 16.41
C GLN A 220 -12.49 -9.08 16.22
N ALA A 221 -12.05 -9.50 15.04
CA ALA A 221 -11.68 -10.90 14.78
C ALA A 221 -10.50 -11.37 15.66
N LEU A 222 -9.52 -10.50 15.92
CA LEU A 222 -8.39 -10.81 16.79
C LEU A 222 -8.80 -10.87 18.27
N TYR A 223 -9.65 -9.95 18.75
CA TYR A 223 -10.24 -10.05 20.10
C TYR A 223 -11.12 -11.29 20.27
N ASP A 224 -11.90 -11.64 19.25
CA ASP A 224 -12.75 -12.83 19.23
C ASP A 224 -11.92 -14.11 19.23
N ALA A 225 -10.81 -14.14 18.50
CA ALA A 225 -9.89 -15.27 18.49
C ALA A 225 -9.26 -15.50 19.88
N ASP A 226 -8.81 -14.43 20.56
CA ASP A 226 -8.28 -14.51 21.92
C ASP A 226 -9.36 -15.01 22.91
N TRP A 227 -10.57 -14.45 22.85
CA TRP A 227 -11.70 -14.92 23.67
C TRP A 227 -12.02 -16.40 23.39
N TYR A 228 -12.06 -16.81 22.11
CA TYR A 228 -12.35 -18.17 21.69
C TYR A 228 -11.32 -19.18 22.21
N LYS A 229 -10.03 -18.83 22.12
CA LYS A 229 -8.91 -19.62 22.63
C LYS A 229 -9.00 -19.83 24.14
N ARG A 230 -9.36 -18.77 24.89
CA ARG A 230 -9.41 -18.82 26.36
C ARG A 230 -10.66 -19.55 26.87
N ALA A 231 -11.80 -19.33 26.24
CA ALA A 231 -13.06 -19.86 26.77
C ALA A 231 -14.16 -20.09 25.73
N GLY A 232 -14.27 -19.27 24.68
CA GLY A 232 -15.39 -19.34 23.74
C GLY A 232 -15.56 -20.68 23.01
N SER A 233 -14.46 -21.44 22.83
CA SER A 233 -14.50 -22.81 22.28
C SER A 233 -15.31 -23.82 23.11
N LYS A 234 -15.59 -23.52 24.38
CA LYS A 234 -16.48 -24.33 25.25
C LYS A 234 -17.96 -23.98 25.06
N GLU A 235 -18.26 -22.79 24.55
CA GLU A 235 -19.63 -22.30 24.35
C GLU A 235 -20.14 -22.60 22.94
N GLN A 236 -19.28 -22.43 21.93
CA GLN A 236 -19.63 -22.62 20.53
C GLN A 236 -18.44 -23.11 19.72
N ALA A 237 -18.72 -23.83 18.63
CA ALA A 237 -17.72 -24.13 17.62
C ALA A 237 -17.58 -22.95 16.65
N ASN A 238 -16.35 -22.58 16.31
CA ASN A 238 -16.05 -21.62 15.24
C ASN A 238 -14.76 -22.01 14.51
N LEU A 239 -14.89 -22.51 13.28
CA LEU A 239 -13.78 -23.00 12.46
C LEU A 239 -12.82 -21.88 12.03
N SER A 240 -13.34 -20.67 11.81
CA SER A 240 -12.52 -19.53 11.44
C SER A 240 -11.67 -19.05 12.63
N LEU A 241 -12.26 -18.92 13.82
CA LEU A 241 -11.51 -18.51 15.02
C LEU A 241 -10.50 -19.58 15.46
N ASP A 242 -10.81 -20.87 15.26
CA ASP A 242 -9.85 -21.95 15.46
C ASP A 242 -8.65 -21.85 14.49
N ALA A 243 -8.93 -21.71 13.19
CA ALA A 243 -7.90 -21.55 12.17
C ALA A 243 -7.04 -20.30 12.39
N LEU A 244 -7.66 -19.17 12.78
CA LEU A 244 -6.94 -17.94 13.10
C LEU A 244 -5.97 -18.15 14.27
N ASN A 245 -6.43 -18.79 15.35
CA ASN A 245 -5.58 -19.12 16.49
C ASN A 245 -4.41 -20.06 16.13
N ARG A 246 -4.63 -21.03 15.22
CA ARG A 246 -3.55 -21.88 14.69
C ARG A 246 -2.51 -21.08 13.89
N GLY A 247 -2.96 -20.06 13.16
CA GLY A 247 -2.11 -19.19 12.34
C GLY A 247 -1.25 -18.19 13.11
N MET A 248 -1.63 -17.80 14.34
CA MET A 248 -0.95 -16.75 15.12
C MET A 248 0.53 -17.03 15.46
N ALA A 249 0.99 -18.29 15.41
CA ALA A 249 2.39 -18.63 15.67
C ALA A 249 3.29 -18.54 14.42
N LEU A 250 2.68 -18.42 13.24
CA LEU A 250 3.37 -18.33 11.96
C LEU A 250 3.83 -16.88 11.71
N PRO A 251 4.90 -16.67 10.91
CA PRO A 251 5.18 -15.36 10.34
C PRO A 251 3.93 -14.78 9.67
N ALA A 252 3.58 -13.54 10.04
CA ALA A 252 2.37 -12.87 9.59
C ALA A 252 2.70 -11.87 8.49
N ILE A 253 2.11 -12.05 7.30
CA ILE A 253 2.27 -11.14 6.16
C ILE A 253 1.02 -10.27 6.04
N PHE A 254 1.19 -8.95 6.01
CA PHE A 254 0.11 -7.99 5.82
C PHE A 254 0.29 -7.26 4.49
N GLU A 255 -0.69 -7.35 3.59
CA GLU A 255 -0.71 -6.58 2.35
C GLU A 255 -1.21 -5.15 2.60
N ALA A 256 -0.32 -4.19 2.40
CA ALA A 256 -0.58 -2.76 2.45
C ALA A 256 -0.49 -2.16 1.04
N ASN A 257 -1.39 -1.24 0.72
CA ASN A 257 -1.54 -0.73 -0.65
C ASN A 257 -0.76 0.57 -0.90
N ASP A 258 -0.16 1.16 0.14
CA ASP A 258 0.67 2.36 0.07
C ASP A 258 1.45 2.55 1.39
N LYS A 259 2.28 3.60 1.45
CA LYS A 259 3.05 4.00 2.64
C LYS A 259 2.21 4.22 3.91
N LEU A 260 0.98 4.76 3.82
CA LEU A 260 0.13 4.98 4.99
C LEU A 260 -0.51 3.67 5.46
N GLY A 261 -0.81 2.76 4.53
CA GLY A 261 -1.18 1.38 4.79
C GLY A 261 -0.13 0.61 5.58
N ILE A 262 1.17 0.87 5.36
CA ILE A 262 2.26 0.29 6.16
C ILE A 262 2.13 0.71 7.63
N LEU A 263 2.00 2.02 7.88
CA LEU A 263 1.87 2.55 9.25
C LEU A 263 0.59 2.07 9.93
N ARG A 264 -0.50 1.91 9.16
CA ARG A 264 -1.77 1.39 9.67
C ARG A 264 -1.66 -0.10 10.05
N ALA A 265 -1.03 -0.91 9.21
CA ALA A 265 -0.82 -2.33 9.50
C ALA A 265 0.05 -2.50 10.75
N ASP A 266 1.12 -1.71 10.87
CA ASP A 266 2.00 -1.67 12.04
C ASP A 266 1.26 -1.31 13.32
N LYS A 267 0.46 -0.24 13.30
CA LYS A 267 -0.38 0.18 14.44
C LYS A 267 -1.37 -0.90 14.89
N ILE A 268 -1.93 -1.68 13.96
CA ILE A 268 -2.75 -2.85 14.30
C ILE A 268 -1.86 -3.94 14.92
N GLY A 269 -0.66 -4.17 14.37
CA GLY A 269 0.31 -5.12 14.88
C GLY A 269 0.69 -4.85 16.34
N ASP A 270 1.03 -3.60 16.66
CA ASP A 270 1.34 -3.13 18.01
C ASP A 270 0.21 -3.41 19.01
N GLU A 271 -1.05 -3.18 18.62
CA GLU A 271 -2.21 -3.43 19.49
C GLU A 271 -2.33 -4.90 19.90
N PHE A 272 -1.93 -5.83 19.03
CA PHE A 272 -2.01 -7.28 19.26
C PHE A 272 -0.64 -7.94 19.41
N ASN A 273 0.42 -7.16 19.63
CA ASN A 273 1.80 -7.63 19.75
C ASN A 273 2.23 -8.57 18.61
N THR A 274 1.89 -8.21 17.38
CA THR A 274 2.21 -8.94 16.15
C THR A 274 3.11 -8.11 15.26
N GLN A 275 4.36 -8.54 15.09
CA GLN A 275 5.25 -7.94 14.09
C GLN A 275 4.90 -8.47 12.71
N TYR A 276 4.26 -7.65 11.89
CA TYR A 276 3.97 -8.00 10.51
C TYR A 276 5.21 -7.88 9.62
N ILE A 277 5.32 -8.81 8.67
CA ILE A 277 6.05 -8.62 7.41
C ILE A 277 5.08 -7.89 6.49
N ILE A 278 5.44 -6.72 5.98
CA ILE A 278 4.50 -5.88 5.23
C ILE A 278 4.81 -5.97 3.73
N ARG A 279 3.84 -6.45 2.96
CA ARG A 279 3.89 -6.42 1.49
C ARG A 279 3.40 -5.06 1.02
N SER A 280 4.30 -4.27 0.47
CA SER A 280 4.12 -2.87 0.11
C SER A 280 3.88 -2.68 -1.39
N THR A 281 3.80 -1.43 -1.85
CA THR A 281 3.60 -1.08 -3.27
C THR A 281 4.78 -0.34 -3.92
N GLY A 282 5.88 -0.12 -3.20
CA GLY A 282 7.09 0.51 -3.73
C GLY A 282 7.15 2.04 -3.57
N ASP A 283 6.33 2.63 -2.68
CA ASP A 283 6.26 4.06 -2.38
C ASP A 283 6.84 4.46 -1.00
N GLU A 284 7.54 3.55 -0.32
CA GLU A 284 8.01 3.70 1.07
C GLU A 284 8.99 4.86 1.25
N TYR A 285 9.77 5.17 0.22
CA TYR A 285 10.71 6.30 0.23
C TYR A 285 10.06 7.65 0.53
N GLN A 286 8.73 7.78 0.38
CA GLN A 286 7.98 8.99 0.69
C GLN A 286 7.84 9.23 2.20
N ARG A 287 7.94 8.17 3.02
CA ARG A 287 7.80 8.18 4.49
C ARG A 287 8.86 7.30 5.16
N LEU A 288 10.10 7.36 4.67
CA LEU A 288 11.13 6.38 4.99
C LEU A 288 11.48 6.33 6.49
N ASP A 289 11.46 7.48 7.18
CA ASP A 289 11.73 7.55 8.61
C ASP A 289 10.62 6.87 9.42
N GLU A 290 9.36 7.09 9.04
CA GLU A 290 8.21 6.47 9.67
C GLU A 290 8.12 4.97 9.37
N VAL A 291 8.37 4.56 8.12
CA VAL A 291 8.43 3.14 7.74
C VAL A 291 9.54 2.43 8.52
N LYS A 292 10.70 3.06 8.69
CA LYS A 292 11.78 2.51 9.52
C LYS A 292 11.36 2.33 10.98
N ALA A 293 10.59 3.28 11.52
CA ALA A 293 10.16 3.25 12.92
C ALA A 293 9.24 2.06 13.25
N THR A 294 8.55 1.50 12.25
CA THR A 294 7.72 0.28 12.40
C THR A 294 8.52 -0.98 12.76
N GLY A 295 9.83 -0.98 12.45
CA GLY A 295 10.66 -2.19 12.57
C GLY A 295 10.26 -3.34 11.63
N ALA A 296 9.28 -3.15 10.75
CA ALA A 296 8.79 -4.18 9.85
C ALA A 296 9.84 -4.57 8.80
N SER A 297 9.83 -5.86 8.44
CA SER A 297 10.46 -6.32 7.21
C SER A 297 9.48 -6.19 6.05
N LEU A 298 9.97 -5.85 4.87
CA LEU A 298 9.12 -5.55 3.72
C LEU A 298 9.17 -6.64 2.63
N ILE A 299 8.08 -6.79 1.89
CA ILE A 299 8.03 -7.47 0.59
C ILE A 299 7.76 -6.39 -0.45
N VAL A 300 8.76 -6.10 -1.28
CA VAL A 300 8.78 -4.92 -2.16
C VAL A 300 8.67 -5.35 -3.62
N PRO A 301 7.66 -4.85 -4.37
CA PRO A 301 7.54 -5.17 -5.79
C PRO A 301 8.58 -4.41 -6.61
N VAL A 302 9.10 -5.05 -7.66
CA VAL A 302 9.86 -4.36 -8.73
C VAL A 302 8.94 -3.88 -9.85
N ASN A 303 7.82 -3.27 -9.47
CA ASN A 303 6.80 -2.75 -10.39
C ASN A 303 6.85 -1.21 -10.38
N PHE A 304 7.36 -0.60 -11.45
CA PHE A 304 7.53 0.85 -11.51
C PHE A 304 6.53 1.50 -12.47
N PRO A 305 6.10 2.76 -12.20
CA PRO A 305 5.24 3.48 -13.12
C PRO A 305 5.92 3.67 -14.49
N GLN A 306 5.12 3.73 -15.55
CA GLN A 306 5.59 4.18 -16.86
C GLN A 306 5.59 5.72 -16.92
N PRO A 307 6.44 6.35 -17.75
CA PRO A 307 6.33 7.78 -18.00
C PRO A 307 4.97 8.12 -18.61
N TYR A 308 4.43 9.28 -18.26
CA TYR A 308 3.21 9.78 -18.88
C TYR A 308 3.50 10.37 -20.26
N ASP A 309 2.56 10.21 -21.18
CA ASP A 309 2.58 10.89 -22.48
C ASP A 309 2.16 12.34 -22.32
N VAL A 310 3.15 13.24 -22.23
CA VAL A 310 2.96 14.67 -21.94
C VAL A 310 3.30 15.58 -23.13
N GLU A 311 3.22 15.03 -24.36
CA GLU A 311 3.42 15.82 -25.59
C GLU A 311 2.35 16.91 -25.76
N ASP A 312 1.12 16.64 -25.33
CA ASP A 312 0.04 17.62 -25.26
C ASP A 312 0.07 18.35 -23.90
N PRO A 313 0.18 19.69 -23.86
CA PRO A 313 0.16 20.47 -22.62
C PRO A 313 -1.11 20.28 -21.76
N TRP A 314 -2.27 20.07 -22.37
CA TRP A 314 -3.53 19.83 -21.66
C TRP A 314 -3.53 18.45 -20.99
N ASP A 315 -2.97 17.45 -21.67
CA ASP A 315 -2.79 16.13 -21.07
C ASP A 315 -1.75 16.19 -19.94
N ALA A 316 -0.69 16.99 -20.08
CA ALA A 316 0.28 17.19 -19.02
C ALA A 316 -0.35 17.80 -17.74
N ASP A 317 -1.34 18.69 -17.87
CA ASP A 317 -2.06 19.31 -16.74
C ASP A 317 -2.91 18.32 -15.94
N ASN A 318 -3.21 17.16 -16.51
CA ASN A 318 -3.90 16.08 -15.83
C ASN A 318 -2.99 15.21 -14.95
N VAL A 319 -1.66 15.42 -15.01
CA VAL A 319 -0.68 14.65 -14.22
C VAL A 319 -0.19 15.49 -13.04
N SER A 320 -0.40 14.98 -11.83
CA SER A 320 0.03 15.64 -10.60
C SER A 320 1.56 15.61 -10.43
N LEU A 321 2.11 16.56 -9.67
CA LEU A 321 3.54 16.53 -9.32
C LEU A 321 3.91 15.25 -8.55
N ALA A 322 3.00 14.73 -7.72
CA ALA A 322 3.20 13.48 -6.98
C ALA A 322 3.40 12.29 -7.93
N GLU A 323 2.55 12.15 -8.95
CA GLU A 323 2.67 11.10 -9.98
C GLU A 323 3.97 11.22 -10.79
N MET A 324 4.34 12.45 -11.19
CA MET A 324 5.58 12.68 -11.94
C MET A 324 6.82 12.34 -11.12
N LYS A 325 6.86 12.75 -9.84
CA LYS A 325 7.97 12.40 -8.95
C LYS A 325 7.95 10.90 -8.62
N HIS A 326 6.77 10.30 -8.47
CA HIS A 326 6.66 8.86 -8.19
C HIS A 326 7.26 8.02 -9.33
N TRP A 327 6.97 8.38 -10.58
CA TRP A 327 7.62 7.78 -11.76
C TRP A 327 9.15 7.86 -11.70
N GLU A 328 9.70 9.03 -11.36
CA GLU A 328 11.15 9.24 -11.30
C GLU A 328 11.80 8.46 -10.15
N MET A 329 11.15 8.42 -8.97
CA MET A 329 11.77 7.96 -7.73
C MET A 329 11.47 6.51 -7.36
N ALA A 330 10.39 5.89 -7.86
CA ALA A 330 10.05 4.49 -7.55
C ALA A 330 11.21 3.49 -7.81
N PRO A 331 12.02 3.61 -8.88
CA PRO A 331 13.17 2.74 -9.07
C PRO A 331 14.25 2.86 -7.98
N MET A 332 14.31 3.99 -7.27
CA MET A 332 15.28 4.22 -6.19
C MET A 332 14.86 3.58 -4.88
N ASN A 333 13.62 3.07 -4.78
CA ASN A 333 13.04 2.65 -3.51
C ASN A 333 13.89 1.60 -2.78
N ALA A 334 14.24 0.49 -3.45
CA ALA A 334 15.05 -0.57 -2.85
C ALA A 334 16.43 -0.07 -2.39
N GLY A 335 17.08 0.80 -3.16
CA GLY A 335 18.35 1.44 -2.78
C GLY A 335 18.22 2.30 -1.52
N ARG A 336 17.10 3.01 -1.36
CA ARG A 336 16.81 3.82 -0.16
C ARG A 336 16.53 2.97 1.07
N LEU A 337 15.80 1.87 0.92
CA LEU A 337 15.58 0.91 2.01
C LEU A 337 16.91 0.35 2.54
N VAL A 338 17.84 0.01 1.64
CA VAL A 338 19.22 -0.38 2.01
C VAL A 338 19.91 0.74 2.79
N ALA A 339 19.85 1.98 2.30
CA ALA A 339 20.54 3.12 2.92
C ALA A 339 20.12 3.39 4.38
N VAL A 340 18.88 3.04 4.75
CA VAL A 340 18.37 3.22 6.13
C VAL A 340 18.29 1.92 6.93
N ASN A 341 18.75 0.80 6.37
CA ASN A 341 18.76 -0.55 6.96
C ASN A 341 17.37 -1.16 7.23
N ILE A 342 16.41 -0.96 6.33
CA ILE A 342 15.13 -1.70 6.37
C ILE A 342 15.31 -3.05 5.66
N PRO A 343 15.03 -4.20 6.30
CA PRO A 343 15.10 -5.50 5.66
C PRO A 343 13.97 -5.68 4.64
N PHE A 344 14.27 -6.19 3.44
CA PHE A 344 13.24 -6.48 2.45
C PHE A 344 13.56 -7.67 1.54
N ALA A 345 12.51 -8.37 1.10
CA ALA A 345 12.55 -9.28 -0.03
C ALA A 345 11.94 -8.61 -1.27
N LEU A 346 12.38 -9.01 -2.46
CA LEU A 346 11.82 -8.54 -3.73
C LEU A 346 10.82 -9.56 -4.28
N THR A 347 9.77 -9.08 -4.93
CA THR A 347 8.72 -9.93 -5.53
C THR A 347 8.39 -9.52 -6.96
N THR A 348 7.94 -10.49 -7.76
CA THR A 348 7.34 -10.26 -9.08
C THR A 348 5.84 -9.90 -8.98
N ALA A 349 5.23 -9.98 -7.79
CA ALA A 349 3.84 -9.59 -7.59
C ALA A 349 3.60 -8.13 -8.00
N GLY A 350 2.41 -7.85 -8.54
CA GLY A 350 2.05 -6.53 -9.08
C GLY A 350 2.52 -6.26 -10.52
N LEU A 351 3.50 -7.01 -11.05
CA LEU A 351 3.88 -6.88 -12.46
C LEU A 351 2.75 -7.30 -13.40
N ARG A 352 2.42 -6.44 -14.38
CA ARG A 352 1.49 -6.78 -15.45
C ARG A 352 2.01 -7.91 -16.35
N ASN A 353 3.31 -7.88 -16.68
CA ASN A 353 3.98 -8.96 -17.40
C ASN A 353 5.22 -9.39 -16.61
N LYS A 354 5.31 -10.68 -16.27
CA LYS A 354 6.44 -11.24 -15.50
C LYS A 354 7.79 -11.08 -16.21
N ILE A 355 7.80 -11.01 -17.54
CA ILE A 355 9.02 -10.81 -18.34
C ILE A 355 9.74 -9.48 -18.04
N ASP A 356 9.03 -8.47 -17.52
CA ASP A 356 9.58 -7.16 -17.19
C ASP A 356 10.45 -7.18 -15.92
N PHE A 357 10.42 -8.28 -15.16
CA PHE A 357 11.12 -8.45 -13.89
C PHE A 357 12.62 -8.10 -13.97
N TRP A 358 13.36 -8.69 -14.91
CA TRP A 358 14.80 -8.46 -15.03
C TRP A 358 15.15 -7.03 -15.46
N ALA A 359 14.33 -6.43 -16.32
CA ALA A 359 14.53 -5.04 -16.73
C ALA A 359 14.32 -4.08 -15.55
N ASN A 360 13.26 -4.29 -14.77
CA ASN A 360 12.98 -3.47 -13.59
C ASN A 360 14.00 -3.71 -12.47
N LEU A 361 14.44 -4.94 -12.24
CA LEU A 361 15.48 -5.23 -11.26
C LEU A 361 16.80 -4.50 -11.59
N ARG A 362 17.21 -4.51 -12.85
CA ARG A 362 18.39 -3.74 -13.31
C ARG A 362 18.18 -2.24 -13.15
N LYS A 363 16.98 -1.74 -13.46
CA LYS A 363 16.64 -0.34 -13.21
C LYS A 363 16.78 0.02 -11.72
N ALA A 364 16.39 -0.87 -10.80
CA ALA A 364 16.61 -0.66 -9.37
C ALA A 364 18.11 -0.63 -9.00
N ILE A 365 18.91 -1.49 -9.63
CA ILE A 365 20.37 -1.54 -9.43
C ILE A 365 21.05 -0.26 -9.92
N GLU A 366 20.70 0.19 -11.12
CA GLU A 366 21.15 1.47 -11.70
C GLU A 366 20.79 2.68 -10.81
N ASN A 367 19.74 2.54 -10.00
CA ASN A 367 19.20 3.56 -9.10
C ASN A 367 19.53 3.32 -7.62
N GLY A 368 20.60 2.56 -7.31
CA GLY A 368 21.22 2.51 -5.99
C GLY A 368 21.06 1.20 -5.21
N LEU A 369 20.41 0.17 -5.77
CA LEU A 369 20.45 -1.18 -5.21
C LEU A 369 21.75 -1.90 -5.61
N SER A 370 22.49 -2.50 -4.69
CA SER A 370 23.67 -3.30 -5.07
C SER A 370 23.26 -4.69 -5.56
N GLU A 371 24.05 -5.31 -6.44
CA GLU A 371 23.83 -6.70 -6.90
C GLU A 371 23.82 -7.70 -5.74
N GLU A 372 24.69 -7.51 -4.73
CA GLU A 372 24.69 -8.34 -3.51
C GLU A 372 23.34 -8.25 -2.78
N LYS A 373 22.81 -7.03 -2.61
CA LYS A 373 21.52 -6.82 -1.92
C LYS A 373 20.34 -7.28 -2.76
N ALA A 374 20.39 -7.12 -4.08
CA ALA A 374 19.41 -7.69 -4.99
C ALA A 374 19.36 -9.22 -4.88
N LEU A 375 20.53 -9.87 -4.84
CA LEU A 375 20.61 -11.32 -4.67
C LEU A 375 20.11 -11.74 -3.28
N GLU A 376 20.50 -11.04 -2.22
CA GLU A 376 19.99 -11.29 -0.85
C GLU A 376 18.46 -11.22 -0.80
N ALA A 377 17.87 -10.18 -1.38
CA ALA A 377 16.43 -9.95 -1.40
C ALA A 377 15.63 -10.95 -2.25
N LEU A 378 16.29 -11.73 -3.12
CA LEU A 378 15.67 -12.78 -3.95
C LEU A 378 16.02 -14.20 -3.50
N THR A 379 16.85 -14.37 -2.47
CA THR A 379 17.33 -15.69 -2.02
C THR A 379 17.24 -15.87 -0.50
N THR A 380 18.22 -15.35 0.24
CA THR A 380 18.36 -15.60 1.68
C THR A 380 17.37 -14.80 2.52
N MET A 381 17.02 -13.57 2.12
CA MET A 381 16.02 -12.77 2.84
C MET A 381 14.63 -13.40 2.78
N PRO A 382 14.06 -13.73 1.60
CA PRO A 382 12.74 -14.36 1.57
C PRO A 382 12.71 -15.70 2.32
N ALA A 383 13.77 -16.51 2.23
CA ALA A 383 13.90 -17.72 3.04
C ALA A 383 13.87 -17.43 4.54
N ARG A 384 14.54 -16.38 5.02
CA ARG A 384 14.55 -15.96 6.43
C ARG A 384 13.20 -15.50 6.92
N LEU A 385 12.51 -14.66 6.14
CA LEU A 385 11.21 -14.09 6.52
C LEU A 385 10.16 -15.18 6.81
N ILE A 386 10.23 -16.31 6.09
CA ILE A 386 9.31 -17.43 6.25
C ILE A 386 9.89 -18.62 7.04
N ARG A 387 11.07 -18.45 7.66
CA ARG A 387 11.78 -19.49 8.44
C ARG A 387 12.14 -20.76 7.64
N ALA A 388 12.50 -20.58 6.37
CA ALA A 388 12.84 -21.63 5.40
C ALA A 388 14.34 -21.66 4.99
N GLU A 389 15.22 -21.00 5.76
CA GLU A 389 16.67 -20.95 5.48
C GLU A 389 17.31 -22.33 5.46
N ASN A 390 16.67 -23.30 6.13
CA ASN A 390 17.12 -24.67 6.15
C ASN A 390 16.79 -25.46 4.87
N LEU A 391 15.95 -24.90 4.00
CA LEU A 391 15.42 -25.55 2.81
C LEU A 391 15.91 -24.86 1.53
N VAL A 392 15.82 -23.54 1.45
CA VAL A 392 16.04 -22.75 0.21
C VAL A 392 16.89 -21.50 0.45
N GLY A 393 17.27 -20.81 -0.63
CA GLY A 393 17.96 -19.51 -0.59
C GLY A 393 19.50 -19.58 -0.61
N THR A 394 20.11 -20.75 -0.46
CA THR A 394 21.57 -20.96 -0.61
C THR A 394 21.88 -22.31 -1.25
N LEU A 395 23.15 -22.49 -1.67
CA LEU A 395 23.70 -23.77 -2.12
C LEU A 395 24.53 -24.46 -1.03
N GLN A 396 24.20 -24.25 0.24
CA GLN A 396 24.85 -24.95 1.34
C GLN A 396 24.41 -26.42 1.38
N LYS A 397 25.24 -27.27 2.00
CA LYS A 397 24.94 -28.70 2.19
C LYS A 397 23.59 -28.89 2.88
N GLY A 398 22.79 -29.83 2.36
CA GLY A 398 21.48 -30.22 2.89
C GLY A 398 20.29 -29.41 2.35
N ARG A 399 20.54 -28.27 1.70
CA ARG A 399 19.48 -27.47 1.06
C ARG A 399 18.90 -28.20 -0.14
N VAL A 400 17.66 -27.85 -0.49
CA VAL A 400 17.04 -28.31 -1.74
C VAL A 400 17.89 -27.84 -2.91
N ALA A 401 18.17 -28.72 -3.87
CA ALA A 401 18.98 -28.44 -5.04
C ALA A 401 18.21 -27.57 -6.06
N ASN A 402 17.97 -26.31 -5.67
CA ASN A 402 17.39 -25.26 -6.49
C ASN A 402 18.51 -24.30 -6.92
N PHE A 403 18.86 -24.27 -8.21
CA PHE A 403 19.94 -23.41 -8.73
C PHE A 403 19.76 -23.11 -10.20
N ILE A 404 20.36 -22.01 -10.66
CA ILE A 404 20.36 -21.62 -12.06
C ILE A 404 21.79 -21.65 -12.62
N ILE A 405 21.91 -22.04 -13.89
CA ILE A 405 23.16 -22.00 -14.64
C ILE A 405 23.07 -20.87 -15.65
N THR A 406 24.04 -19.95 -15.61
CA THR A 406 24.02 -18.73 -16.43
C THR A 406 25.28 -18.57 -17.28
N SER A 407 25.18 -17.77 -18.34
CA SER A 407 26.32 -17.43 -19.20
C SER A 407 27.36 -16.56 -18.50
N GLY A 408 26.94 -15.70 -17.57
CA GLY A 408 27.83 -14.78 -16.87
C GLY A 408 27.18 -14.24 -15.59
N ASN A 409 27.45 -12.97 -15.27
CA ASN A 409 26.84 -12.31 -14.12
C ASN A 409 25.31 -12.23 -14.30
N LEU A 410 24.56 -12.77 -13.34
CA LEU A 410 23.10 -12.83 -13.35
C LEU A 410 22.43 -11.49 -13.70
N PHE A 411 22.97 -10.38 -13.18
CA PHE A 411 22.40 -9.04 -13.33
C PHE A 411 22.80 -8.33 -14.63
N SER A 412 23.77 -8.86 -15.40
CA SER A 412 24.27 -8.21 -16.61
C SER A 412 23.26 -8.22 -17.76
N PRO A 413 23.08 -7.15 -18.56
CA PRO A 413 22.10 -7.06 -19.64
C PRO A 413 22.16 -8.17 -20.68
N ASP A 414 23.36 -8.68 -20.95
CA ASP A 414 23.68 -9.72 -21.92
C ASP A 414 23.61 -11.15 -21.35
N ASN A 415 23.41 -11.31 -20.04
CA ASN A 415 23.31 -12.61 -19.40
C ASN A 415 22.16 -13.46 -19.96
N VAL A 416 22.39 -14.77 -20.02
CA VAL A 416 21.41 -15.78 -20.41
C VAL A 416 21.31 -16.80 -19.29
N ILE A 417 20.09 -17.08 -18.83
CA ILE A 417 19.80 -18.24 -17.98
C ILE A 417 19.66 -19.44 -18.91
N TYR A 418 20.59 -20.38 -18.84
CA TYR A 418 20.54 -21.58 -19.66
C TYR A 418 19.63 -22.62 -19.05
N GLU A 419 19.78 -22.85 -17.75
CA GLU A 419 19.09 -23.94 -17.05
C GLU A 419 18.63 -23.45 -15.69
N ASN A 420 17.47 -23.94 -15.27
CA ASN A 420 16.96 -23.83 -13.92
C ASN A 420 16.78 -25.24 -13.38
N TRP A 421 17.48 -25.59 -12.32
CA TRP A 421 17.42 -26.87 -11.66
C TRP A 421 16.59 -26.74 -10.41
N ILE A 422 15.57 -27.59 -10.27
CA ILE A 422 14.63 -27.53 -9.14
C ILE A 422 14.50 -28.94 -8.57
N GLN A 423 14.78 -29.09 -7.27
CA GLN A 423 14.92 -30.39 -6.62
C GLN A 423 15.83 -31.34 -7.41
N GLY A 424 16.88 -30.80 -8.05
CA GLY A 424 17.81 -31.57 -8.88
C GLY A 424 17.24 -32.06 -10.23
N LYS A 425 16.03 -31.67 -10.62
CA LYS A 425 15.47 -31.88 -11.98
C LYS A 425 15.83 -30.69 -12.87
N GLN A 426 16.32 -30.96 -14.07
CA GLN A 426 16.76 -29.96 -15.04
C GLN A 426 15.57 -29.38 -15.83
N TYR A 427 15.53 -28.05 -15.93
CA TYR A 427 14.66 -27.31 -16.84
C TYR A 427 15.52 -26.44 -17.77
N ILE A 428 15.43 -26.66 -19.07
CA ILE A 428 16.20 -25.93 -20.07
C ILE A 428 15.43 -24.65 -20.42
N ILE A 429 16.05 -23.50 -20.15
CA ILE A 429 15.51 -22.16 -20.43
C ILE A 429 16.12 -21.61 -21.73
N GLY A 430 17.43 -21.75 -21.87
CA GLY A 430 18.21 -21.30 -23.03
C GLY A 430 19.24 -22.35 -23.44
N GLN A 431 19.61 -22.35 -24.72
CA GLN A 431 20.55 -23.35 -25.25
C GLN A 431 21.99 -23.03 -24.84
N LYS A 432 22.55 -23.84 -23.93
CA LYS A 432 23.93 -23.71 -23.41
C LYS A 432 25.00 -24.02 -24.46
N ASP A 433 24.71 -25.00 -25.34
CA ASP A 433 25.65 -25.58 -26.30
C ASP A 433 25.29 -25.28 -27.77
N ALA A 434 24.40 -24.31 -28.01
CA ALA A 434 24.05 -23.92 -29.37
C ALA A 434 25.26 -23.36 -30.12
N THR A 435 25.48 -23.85 -31.33
CA THR A 435 26.56 -23.36 -32.20
C THR A 435 26.24 -21.95 -32.69
N ASP A 436 27.20 -21.03 -32.59
CA ASP A 436 27.04 -19.69 -33.12
C ASP A 436 27.00 -19.71 -34.66
N LEU A 437 25.83 -19.40 -35.23
CA LEU A 437 25.60 -19.40 -36.67
C LEU A 437 25.86 -18.04 -37.32
N ARG A 438 26.20 -17.00 -36.55
CA ARG A 438 26.47 -15.66 -37.10
C ARG A 438 27.62 -15.72 -38.10
N GLY A 439 27.46 -15.01 -39.21
CA GLY A 439 28.43 -15.04 -40.30
C GLY A 439 27.83 -14.74 -41.66
N SER A 440 28.71 -14.59 -42.64
CA SER A 440 28.37 -14.68 -44.05
C SER A 440 28.34 -16.14 -44.46
N TRP A 441 27.28 -16.53 -45.17
CA TRP A 441 27.08 -17.87 -45.72
C TRP A 441 26.84 -17.78 -47.22
N THR A 442 27.35 -18.73 -47.97
CA THR A 442 26.99 -18.93 -49.38
C THR A 442 25.85 -19.93 -49.44
N LEU A 443 24.67 -19.48 -49.84
CA LEU A 443 23.47 -20.27 -50.07
C LEU A 443 23.39 -20.68 -51.54
N ALA A 444 23.72 -21.93 -51.85
CA ALA A 444 23.59 -22.49 -53.20
C ALA A 444 22.31 -23.34 -53.30
N ILE A 445 21.47 -23.05 -54.29
CA ILE A 445 20.27 -23.81 -54.61
C ILE A 445 20.47 -24.38 -56.01
N ALA A 446 20.17 -25.66 -56.23
CA ALA A 446 20.36 -26.32 -57.51
C ALA A 446 19.66 -25.55 -58.64
N ASP A 447 20.34 -25.43 -59.79
CA ASP A 447 19.90 -24.68 -60.97
C ASP A 447 19.63 -23.18 -60.75
N GLN A 448 20.22 -22.57 -59.71
CA GLN A 448 20.17 -21.13 -59.42
C GLN A 448 21.57 -20.56 -59.13
N PRO A 449 21.80 -19.25 -59.35
CA PRO A 449 23.01 -18.58 -58.89
C PRO A 449 23.16 -18.67 -57.36
N ALA A 450 24.39 -18.80 -56.87
CA ALA A 450 24.66 -18.79 -55.44
C ALA A 450 24.33 -17.42 -54.83
N LEU A 451 23.60 -17.43 -53.72
CA LEU A 451 23.16 -16.25 -52.98
C LEU A 451 24.00 -16.07 -51.72
N LYS A 452 24.08 -14.85 -51.20
CA LYS A 452 24.72 -14.60 -49.90
C LYS A 452 23.67 -14.56 -48.80
N LEU A 453 23.79 -15.40 -47.79
CA LEU A 453 22.98 -15.38 -46.57
C LEU A 453 23.82 -14.79 -45.43
N ASN A 454 23.47 -13.59 -44.97
CA ASN A 454 24.07 -13.00 -43.78
C ASN A 454 23.21 -13.37 -42.57
N ILE A 455 23.85 -13.90 -41.53
CA ILE A 455 23.23 -14.22 -40.26
C ILE A 455 23.85 -13.32 -39.19
N THR A 456 23.02 -12.48 -38.56
CA THR A 456 23.41 -11.48 -37.55
C THR A 456 22.52 -11.63 -36.30
N GLY A 457 22.53 -10.68 -35.37
CA GLY A 457 21.67 -10.72 -34.17
C GLY A 457 22.31 -11.36 -32.93
N LYS A 458 21.48 -11.72 -31.94
CA LYS A 458 21.93 -12.30 -30.65
C LYS A 458 21.88 -13.83 -30.74
N SER A 459 23.05 -14.46 -30.76
CA SER A 459 23.18 -15.93 -30.81
C SER A 459 22.99 -16.55 -29.43
N PRO A 460 22.28 -17.69 -29.28
CA PRO A 460 21.51 -18.42 -30.31
C PRO A 460 20.03 -17.99 -30.43
N GLU A 461 19.57 -17.08 -29.57
CA GLU A 461 18.13 -16.85 -29.28
C GLU A 461 17.39 -15.99 -30.31
N LYS A 462 18.07 -14.99 -30.91
CA LYS A 462 17.47 -14.00 -31.81
C LYS A 462 18.41 -13.71 -32.98
N LEU A 463 18.62 -14.73 -33.81
CA LEU A 463 19.35 -14.58 -35.06
C LEU A 463 18.49 -13.87 -36.10
N GLU A 464 19.11 -12.97 -36.84
CA GLU A 464 18.51 -12.26 -37.97
C GLU A 464 19.11 -12.79 -39.26
N TYR A 465 18.26 -12.94 -40.29
CA TYR A 465 18.64 -13.56 -41.55
C TYR A 465 18.39 -12.57 -42.68
N GLN A 466 19.37 -12.42 -43.57
CA GLN A 466 19.26 -11.59 -44.76
C GLN A 466 19.85 -12.34 -45.95
N ILE A 467 19.04 -12.58 -46.97
CA ILE A 467 19.50 -13.13 -48.24
C ILE A 467 19.74 -11.95 -49.20
N GLN A 468 20.92 -11.92 -49.81
CA GLN A 468 21.28 -10.97 -50.84
C GLN A 468 21.29 -11.67 -52.20
N ALA A 469 20.40 -11.21 -53.08
CA ALA A 469 20.36 -11.57 -54.50
C ALA A 469 20.70 -10.30 -55.30
N ASP A 470 21.88 -10.27 -55.92
CA ASP A 470 22.45 -9.08 -56.57
C ASP A 470 22.53 -7.85 -55.61
N THR A 471 21.82 -6.77 -55.92
CA THR A 471 21.71 -5.55 -55.09
C THR A 471 20.48 -5.54 -54.17
N VAL A 472 19.65 -6.58 -54.22
CA VAL A 472 18.38 -6.66 -53.47
C VAL A 472 18.57 -7.43 -52.17
N LYS A 473 18.20 -6.80 -51.04
CA LYS A 473 18.14 -7.42 -49.72
C LYS A 473 16.76 -8.05 -49.52
N ILE A 474 16.74 -9.33 -49.18
CA ILE A 474 15.54 -10.13 -48.93
C ILE A 474 15.59 -10.60 -47.49
N THR A 475 14.53 -10.35 -46.72
CA THR A 475 14.38 -10.87 -45.36
C THR A 475 13.60 -12.18 -45.41
N PRO A 476 14.25 -13.35 -45.35
CA PRO A 476 13.56 -14.63 -45.29
C PRO A 476 12.79 -14.81 -43.98
N LYS A 477 11.73 -15.62 -44.03
CA LYS A 477 11.18 -16.26 -42.81
C LYS A 477 12.00 -17.52 -42.55
N VAL A 478 12.69 -17.57 -41.42
CA VAL A 478 13.52 -18.72 -41.03
C VAL A 478 12.97 -19.35 -39.76
N VAL A 479 12.88 -20.68 -39.74
CA VAL A 479 12.62 -21.48 -38.54
C VAL A 479 13.85 -22.34 -38.31
N LEU A 480 14.51 -22.16 -37.19
CA LEU A 480 15.67 -22.94 -36.77
C LEU A 480 15.29 -23.76 -35.53
N ASN A 481 15.51 -25.07 -35.57
CA ASN A 481 15.32 -25.96 -34.44
C ASN A 481 16.53 -26.90 -34.35
N ASN A 482 17.46 -26.59 -33.45
CA ASN A 482 18.77 -27.23 -33.34
C ASN A 482 19.49 -27.30 -34.68
N ASP A 483 19.70 -28.50 -35.21
CA ASP A 483 20.38 -28.72 -36.48
C ASP A 483 19.46 -28.57 -37.70
N PHE A 484 18.15 -28.40 -37.53
CA PHE A 484 17.19 -28.25 -38.63
C PHE A 484 16.92 -26.78 -38.94
N MET A 485 16.98 -26.43 -40.22
CA MET A 485 16.68 -25.08 -40.73
C MET A 485 15.62 -25.14 -41.83
N SER A 486 14.60 -24.30 -41.73
CA SER A 486 13.65 -24.02 -42.81
C SER A 486 13.73 -22.56 -43.20
N ILE A 487 13.83 -22.29 -44.50
CA ILE A 487 13.89 -20.94 -45.08
C ILE A 487 12.73 -20.77 -46.05
N GLN A 488 11.96 -19.71 -45.89
CA GLN A 488 10.92 -19.30 -46.85
C GLN A 488 11.23 -17.89 -47.33
N ALA A 489 11.45 -17.74 -48.64
CA ALA A 489 11.79 -16.45 -49.23
C ALA A 489 11.32 -16.36 -50.68
N GLN A 490 10.94 -15.15 -51.09
CA GLN A 490 10.74 -14.84 -52.50
C GLN A 490 12.07 -14.39 -53.10
N LEU A 491 12.79 -15.34 -53.71
CA LEU A 491 14.16 -15.12 -54.19
C LEU A 491 14.24 -14.36 -55.52
N ASN A 492 13.13 -14.28 -56.28
CA ASN A 492 13.06 -13.59 -57.57
C ASN A 492 11.79 -12.74 -57.67
N ARG A 493 11.94 -11.42 -57.82
CA ARG A 493 10.79 -10.49 -57.99
C ARG A 493 10.06 -10.65 -59.33
N ARG A 494 10.73 -11.18 -60.37
CA ARG A 494 10.16 -11.38 -61.71
C ARG A 494 9.38 -12.70 -61.84
N ARG A 495 9.50 -13.60 -60.86
CA ARG A 495 8.71 -14.84 -60.75
C ARG A 495 7.99 -14.85 -59.40
N PRO A 496 6.75 -14.32 -59.33
CA PRO A 496 6.02 -14.23 -58.08
C PRO A 496 5.80 -15.62 -57.46
N GLY A 497 6.13 -15.75 -56.16
CA GLY A 497 5.94 -16.98 -55.38
C GLY A 497 7.11 -17.28 -54.41
N THR A 498 6.88 -18.15 -53.43
CA THR A 498 7.83 -18.41 -52.33
C THR A 498 8.62 -19.69 -52.56
N THR A 499 9.95 -19.60 -52.56
CA THR A 499 10.82 -20.76 -52.47
C THR A 499 10.85 -21.25 -51.03
N ARG A 500 10.67 -22.55 -50.81
CA ARG A 500 10.67 -23.19 -49.49
C ARG A 500 11.83 -24.17 -49.42
N LEU A 501 12.78 -23.93 -48.52
CA LEU A 501 13.93 -24.78 -48.28
C LEU A 501 13.81 -25.42 -46.90
N THR A 502 14.20 -26.68 -46.76
CA THR A 502 14.34 -27.37 -45.49
C THR A 502 15.61 -28.20 -45.50
N GLY A 503 16.33 -28.25 -44.39
CA GLY A 503 17.59 -28.98 -44.33
C GLY A 503 18.11 -29.11 -42.92
N TYR A 504 19.22 -29.81 -42.81
CA TYR A 504 19.89 -30.10 -41.56
C TYR A 504 21.37 -29.73 -41.64
N ARG A 505 21.96 -29.46 -40.48
CA ARG A 505 23.36 -29.11 -40.32
C ARG A 505 24.20 -30.38 -40.39
N THR A 506 25.23 -30.37 -41.23
CA THR A 506 26.17 -31.49 -41.37
C THR A 506 27.53 -31.22 -40.72
N SER A 507 27.84 -29.95 -40.44
CA SER A 507 29.05 -29.51 -39.73
C SER A 507 28.82 -28.11 -39.11
N PRO A 508 29.70 -27.60 -38.24
CA PRO A 508 29.58 -26.23 -37.69
C PRO A 508 29.46 -25.12 -38.74
N THR A 509 29.86 -25.39 -39.99
CA THR A 509 29.91 -24.42 -41.09
C THR A 509 29.09 -24.84 -42.30
N THR A 510 28.26 -25.89 -42.23
CA THR A 510 27.52 -26.39 -43.40
C THR A 510 26.13 -26.90 -43.07
N PHE A 511 25.13 -26.42 -43.81
CA PHE A 511 23.78 -26.98 -43.90
C PHE A 511 23.55 -27.61 -45.28
N LYS A 512 22.76 -28.68 -45.33
CA LYS A 512 22.31 -29.32 -46.57
C LYS A 512 20.84 -29.72 -46.46
N GLY A 513 20.14 -29.72 -47.59
CA GLY A 513 18.79 -30.24 -47.64
C GLY A 513 18.13 -30.09 -48.98
N ASP A 514 16.81 -30.19 -48.97
CA ASP A 514 15.95 -30.16 -50.13
C ASP A 514 14.94 -29.01 -50.02
N GLY A 515 14.32 -28.66 -51.14
CA GLY A 515 13.38 -27.56 -51.20
C GLY A 515 12.51 -27.65 -52.44
N GLU A 516 11.62 -26.66 -52.57
CA GLU A 516 10.67 -26.56 -53.64
C GLU A 516 10.59 -25.10 -54.10
N THR A 517 10.74 -24.89 -55.41
CA THR A 517 10.54 -23.59 -56.04
C THR A 517 9.05 -23.29 -56.23
N PRO A 518 8.65 -22.04 -56.52
CA PRO A 518 7.23 -21.66 -56.60
C PRO A 518 6.38 -22.42 -57.63
N ASP A 519 7.00 -23.03 -58.62
CA ASP A 519 6.40 -23.87 -59.67
C ASP A 519 6.32 -25.36 -59.28
N GLY A 520 6.63 -25.72 -58.03
CA GLY A 520 6.54 -27.10 -57.52
C GLY A 520 7.75 -27.98 -57.86
N LYS A 521 8.79 -27.44 -58.51
CA LYS A 521 10.01 -28.20 -58.82
C LYS A 521 10.84 -28.41 -57.54
N LYS A 522 11.21 -29.67 -57.28
CA LYS A 522 12.13 -30.04 -56.19
C LYS A 522 13.56 -29.63 -56.52
N VAL A 523 14.25 -29.06 -55.55
CA VAL A 523 15.64 -28.59 -55.65
C VAL A 523 16.44 -29.01 -54.42
N SER A 524 17.71 -29.35 -54.57
CA SER A 524 18.63 -29.49 -53.43
C SER A 524 19.32 -28.16 -53.13
N TRP A 525 19.73 -27.94 -51.89
CA TRP A 525 20.45 -26.73 -51.49
C TRP A 525 21.51 -27.01 -50.43
N THR A 526 22.50 -26.12 -50.37
CA THR A 526 23.55 -26.12 -49.35
C THR A 526 23.82 -24.69 -48.88
N ALA A 527 24.09 -24.49 -47.60
CA ALA A 527 24.64 -23.23 -47.09
C ALA A 527 25.98 -23.49 -46.39
N THR A 528 27.04 -22.82 -46.85
CA THR A 528 28.40 -22.95 -46.30
C THR A 528 28.89 -21.62 -45.75
N ARG A 529 29.39 -21.58 -44.52
CA ARG A 529 29.92 -20.36 -43.91
C ARG A 529 31.20 -19.93 -44.63
N THR A 530 31.25 -18.69 -45.09
CA THR A 530 32.36 -18.12 -45.87
C THR A 530 33.12 -17.00 -45.17
N GLY A 531 32.66 -16.57 -43.99
CA GLY A 531 33.35 -15.59 -43.16
C GLY A 531 32.43 -14.97 -42.11
N ASP A 532 32.88 -13.90 -41.48
CA ASP A 532 32.03 -13.11 -40.59
C ASP A 532 30.99 -12.31 -41.39
N ALA A 533 29.88 -11.96 -40.73
CA ALA A 533 28.84 -11.15 -41.38
C ALA A 533 29.39 -9.73 -41.60
N PRO A 534 29.09 -9.06 -42.73
CA PRO A 534 29.42 -7.65 -42.89
C PRO A 534 28.73 -6.84 -41.79
N GLU A 535 29.40 -5.80 -41.27
CA GLU A 535 28.79 -4.87 -40.30
C GLU A 535 27.56 -4.22 -40.93
N THR A 536 26.38 -4.77 -40.65
CA THR A 536 25.12 -4.15 -41.02
C THR A 536 24.83 -3.09 -39.98
N GLY A 537 24.81 -1.82 -40.41
CA GLY A 537 24.23 -0.73 -39.62
C GLY A 537 22.89 -1.17 -39.03
N SER A 538 22.72 -0.89 -37.74
CA SER A 538 21.69 -1.42 -36.86
C SER A 538 20.37 -1.81 -37.55
N PRO A 539 19.86 -3.04 -37.32
CA PRO A 539 18.51 -3.39 -37.69
C PRO A 539 17.55 -2.42 -37.02
N ARG A 540 16.66 -1.82 -37.80
CA ARG A 540 15.49 -1.10 -37.31
C ARG A 540 14.54 -2.14 -36.72
N SER A 541 14.76 -2.51 -35.46
CA SER A 541 13.85 -3.36 -34.69
C SER A 541 12.63 -2.54 -34.33
N THR A 542 11.48 -2.82 -34.95
CA THR A 542 10.22 -2.68 -34.23
C THR A 542 10.28 -3.68 -33.08
N SER A 543 10.03 -3.23 -31.86
CA SER A 543 10.08 -4.04 -30.63
C SER A 543 11.48 -4.41 -30.12
N ALA A 544 12.34 -3.42 -29.94
CA ALA A 544 13.37 -3.40 -28.89
C ALA A 544 13.79 -1.95 -28.67
N VAL A 545 13.63 -1.47 -27.44
CA VAL A 545 14.10 -0.15 -27.00
C VAL A 545 15.62 -0.19 -26.98
N SER A 546 16.23 0.39 -28.01
CA SER A 546 17.66 0.69 -28.02
C SER A 546 17.86 2.03 -27.33
N THR A 547 18.04 2.02 -26.00
CA THR A 547 18.74 3.12 -25.34
C THR A 547 20.21 3.03 -25.76
N SER A 548 20.66 4.03 -26.53
CA SER A 548 22.08 4.26 -26.79
C SER A 548 22.79 4.57 -25.47
N ALA A 549 23.21 3.53 -24.76
CA ALA A 549 24.21 3.65 -23.71
C ALA A 549 25.58 3.76 -24.39
N VAL A 550 26.26 4.87 -24.11
CA VAL A 550 27.70 5.00 -24.33
C VAL A 550 28.36 3.76 -23.73
N SER A 551 29.09 3.01 -24.56
CA SER A 551 29.97 1.93 -24.13
C SER A 551 31.10 2.50 -23.29
N THR A 552 30.82 2.69 -22.00
CA THR A 552 31.84 2.76 -20.96
C THR A 552 31.70 1.48 -20.17
N SER A 553 32.80 0.75 -20.02
CA SER A 553 32.93 -0.42 -19.16
C SER A 553 32.24 -0.18 -17.82
N VAL A 554 31.12 -0.86 -17.59
CA VAL A 554 30.32 -0.79 -16.36
C VAL A 554 31.09 -1.48 -15.24
N THR A 555 32.02 -0.73 -14.68
CA THR A 555 32.36 -0.77 -13.26
C THR A 555 31.77 0.53 -12.70
N SER A 556 30.44 0.61 -12.63
CA SER A 556 29.78 1.80 -12.09
C SER A 556 28.66 1.38 -11.13
N THR A 557 29.04 1.25 -9.87
CA THR A 557 28.17 1.58 -8.74
C THR A 557 27.77 3.05 -8.88
N THR A 558 26.75 3.35 -9.68
CA THR A 558 26.04 4.64 -9.59
C THR A 558 25.20 4.60 -8.31
N GLY A 559 25.85 4.84 -7.17
CA GLY A 559 25.14 4.95 -5.90
C GLY A 559 24.15 6.12 -5.95
N LEU A 560 23.18 6.15 -5.04
CA LEU A 560 22.21 7.25 -4.92
C LEU A 560 22.89 8.65 -4.96
N ALA A 561 24.13 8.75 -4.47
CA ALA A 561 24.95 9.95 -4.43
C ALA A 561 25.39 10.49 -5.81
N SER A 562 25.33 9.69 -6.89
CA SER A 562 25.68 10.16 -8.25
C SER A 562 24.49 10.76 -9.00
N LEU A 563 23.28 10.71 -8.44
CA LEU A 563 22.08 11.31 -9.04
C LEU A 563 21.96 12.80 -8.64
N PRO A 564 21.35 13.66 -9.48
CA PRO A 564 21.11 15.05 -9.13
C PRO A 564 20.31 15.18 -7.81
N ALA A 565 20.65 16.18 -6.98
CA ALA A 565 19.94 16.44 -5.73
C ALA A 565 18.43 16.66 -5.96
N SER A 566 18.04 17.30 -7.07
CA SER A 566 16.62 17.48 -7.45
C SER A 566 15.90 16.16 -7.73
N ALA A 567 16.58 15.18 -8.35
CA ALA A 567 16.03 13.86 -8.65
C ALA A 567 15.93 12.95 -7.42
N THR A 568 16.57 13.33 -6.30
CA THR A 568 16.61 12.55 -5.05
C THR A 568 15.91 13.24 -3.87
N ALA A 569 15.48 14.49 -4.03
CA ALA A 569 14.78 15.22 -2.98
C ALA A 569 13.32 14.76 -2.82
N VAL A 570 13.02 14.20 -1.64
CA VAL A 570 11.66 13.93 -1.17
C VAL A 570 11.08 15.22 -0.58
N ILE A 571 9.78 15.45 -0.79
CA ILE A 571 9.02 16.56 -0.20
C ILE A 571 8.02 16.01 0.81
N TYR A 572 7.65 16.81 1.80
CA TYR A 572 6.79 16.44 2.93
C TYR A 572 5.61 17.41 3.05
N PRO A 573 4.36 16.97 2.80
CA PRO A 573 3.96 15.65 2.29
C PRO A 573 4.40 15.45 0.83
N PHE A 574 4.28 14.23 0.29
CA PHE A 574 4.71 13.87 -1.08
C PHE A 574 3.69 14.31 -2.15
N VAL A 575 3.17 15.54 -2.01
CA VAL A 575 2.17 16.13 -2.90
C VAL A 575 2.53 17.59 -3.22
N GLY A 576 1.75 18.24 -4.09
CA GLY A 576 1.94 19.66 -4.40
C GLY A 576 1.95 20.53 -3.14
N MET A 577 2.73 21.61 -3.14
CA MET A 577 2.96 22.48 -1.97
C MET A 577 3.67 21.80 -0.77
N GLY A 578 4.25 20.60 -0.95
CA GLY A 578 5.09 19.94 0.06
C GLY A 578 6.38 20.70 0.38
N ASN A 579 6.89 20.52 1.60
CA ASN A 579 8.12 21.15 2.08
C ASN A 579 9.34 20.27 1.81
N ALA A 580 10.49 20.86 1.45
CA ALA A 580 11.74 20.11 1.28
C ALA A 580 12.25 19.47 2.59
N THR A 581 11.91 20.06 3.73
CA THR A 581 12.16 19.54 5.07
C THR A 581 10.91 19.71 5.92
N LYS A 582 10.70 18.84 6.91
CA LYS A 582 9.60 19.01 7.88
C LYS A 582 9.80 20.32 8.66
N PRO A 583 8.76 21.18 8.75
CA PRO A 583 8.80 22.39 9.57
C PRO A 583 9.16 22.08 11.03
N LYS A 584 9.87 23.00 11.70
CA LYS A 584 10.31 22.84 13.09
C LYS A 584 9.86 24.02 13.95
N ALA A 585 9.67 23.77 15.24
CA ALA A 585 9.29 24.81 16.19
C ALA A 585 10.40 25.84 16.36
N GLU A 586 10.03 27.13 16.43
CA GLU A 586 10.96 28.25 16.62
C GLU A 586 10.50 29.13 17.79
N ASN A 587 11.44 29.57 18.62
CA ASN A 587 11.14 30.60 19.62
C ASN A 587 10.88 31.92 18.88
N THR A 588 9.67 32.45 19.02
CA THR A 588 9.20 33.58 18.19
C THR A 588 8.58 34.65 19.07
N LEU A 589 8.98 35.92 18.86
CA LEU A 589 8.35 37.09 19.46
C LEU A 589 7.61 37.88 18.37
N PHE A 590 6.29 37.89 18.44
CA PHE A 590 5.47 38.83 17.67
C PHE A 590 5.44 40.16 18.40
N LYS A 591 5.83 41.25 17.75
CA LYS A 591 5.87 42.59 18.36
C LYS A 591 4.82 43.53 17.79
N ASN A 592 4.22 44.34 18.67
CA ASN A 592 3.34 45.45 18.32
C ASN A 592 2.08 45.06 17.51
N ALA A 593 1.50 43.91 17.80
CA ALA A 593 0.26 43.45 17.19
C ALA A 593 -0.99 44.02 17.88
N THR A 594 -2.12 43.99 17.19
CA THR A 594 -3.45 43.95 17.81
C THR A 594 -3.79 42.51 18.17
N VAL A 595 -3.70 42.14 19.45
CA VAL A 595 -3.86 40.76 19.92
C VAL A 595 -5.29 40.50 20.39
N TRP A 596 -5.98 39.56 19.75
CA TRP A 596 -7.29 39.08 20.16
C TRP A 596 -7.10 37.96 21.17
N THR A 597 -7.24 38.27 22.46
CA THR A 597 -6.92 37.28 23.51
C THR A 597 -7.97 36.19 23.62
N ASN A 598 -9.25 36.49 23.35
CA ASN A 598 -10.41 35.66 23.71
C ASN A 598 -10.47 35.33 25.22
N GLU A 599 -9.82 36.14 26.04
CA GLU A 599 -9.85 36.05 27.49
C GLU A 599 -10.44 37.34 28.04
N LYS A 600 -10.52 37.45 29.37
CA LYS A 600 -11.00 38.68 30.06
C LYS A 600 -10.28 39.96 29.66
N ASP A 601 -9.06 39.85 29.13
CA ASP A 601 -8.22 41.00 28.75
C ASP A 601 -8.65 41.59 27.38
N GLY A 602 -9.57 40.93 26.65
CA GLY A 602 -10.17 41.43 25.42
C GLY A 602 -9.17 41.57 24.26
N ILE A 603 -9.31 42.65 23.49
CA ILE A 603 -8.42 42.97 22.37
C ILE A 603 -7.34 43.96 22.83
N LEU A 604 -6.07 43.53 22.82
CA LEU A 604 -4.94 44.33 23.26
C LEU A 604 -4.26 45.01 22.07
N THR A 605 -4.13 46.33 22.10
CA THR A 605 -3.39 47.09 21.08
C THR A 605 -1.93 47.26 21.46
N ASN A 606 -1.05 47.25 20.45
CA ASN A 606 0.39 47.42 20.58
C ASN A 606 0.99 46.41 21.57
N ALA A 607 0.56 45.16 21.46
CA ALA A 607 0.94 44.07 22.35
C ALA A 607 1.91 43.10 21.66
N ASP A 608 2.70 42.43 22.49
CA ASP A 608 3.70 41.46 22.11
C ASP A 608 3.28 40.07 22.63
N VAL A 609 3.58 39.03 21.85
CA VAL A 609 3.35 37.62 22.22
C VAL A 609 4.63 36.84 22.01
N TYR A 610 5.13 36.23 23.09
CA TYR A 610 6.35 35.44 23.07
C TYR A 610 6.05 33.94 23.12
N VAL A 611 6.56 33.19 22.16
CA VAL A 611 6.41 31.74 22.00
C VAL A 611 7.73 31.05 22.31
N VAL A 612 7.67 30.02 23.17
CA VAL A 612 8.82 29.19 23.57
C VAL A 612 8.39 27.73 23.64
N ASN A 613 9.18 26.82 23.05
CA ASN A 613 8.96 25.37 23.11
C ASN A 613 7.52 24.96 22.74
N GLY A 614 6.96 25.62 21.72
CA GLY A 614 5.62 25.36 21.23
C GLY A 614 4.47 25.87 22.09
N LYS A 615 4.75 26.68 23.11
CA LYS A 615 3.75 27.30 23.99
C LYS A 615 3.85 28.81 24.02
N ILE A 616 2.73 29.45 24.31
CA ILE A 616 2.68 30.89 24.60
C ILE A 616 3.31 31.08 25.97
N SER A 617 4.47 31.74 26.02
CA SER A 617 5.20 32.02 27.24
C SER A 617 4.68 33.29 27.93
N GLN A 618 4.52 34.36 27.15
CA GLN A 618 4.13 35.68 27.65
C GLN A 618 3.24 36.42 26.64
N VAL A 619 2.30 37.22 27.16
CA VAL A 619 1.49 38.19 26.43
C VAL A 619 1.59 39.50 27.20
N GLY A 620 1.96 40.60 26.55
CA GLY A 620 2.19 41.87 27.26
C GLY A 620 2.61 43.00 26.34
N LYS A 621 3.26 44.03 26.89
CA LYS A 621 3.84 45.13 26.11
C LYS A 621 5.34 45.20 26.36
N ASN A 622 6.10 45.64 25.37
CA ASN A 622 7.54 45.87 25.47
C ASN A 622 8.31 44.63 25.94
N LEU A 623 7.91 43.45 25.47
CA LEU A 623 8.64 42.21 25.76
C LEU A 623 10.00 42.26 25.06
N SER A 624 11.03 41.83 25.79
CA SER A 624 12.39 41.71 25.25
C SER A 624 12.52 40.40 24.50
N ALA A 625 13.10 40.42 23.30
CA ALA A 625 13.43 39.22 22.55
C ALA A 625 14.67 38.56 23.17
N PRO A 626 14.59 37.35 23.75
CA PRO A 626 15.77 36.65 24.22
C PRO A 626 16.69 36.29 23.04
N SER A 627 17.98 36.12 23.31
CA SER A 627 18.96 35.77 22.28
C SER A 627 18.53 34.51 21.49
N GLY A 628 18.55 34.60 20.16
CA GLY A 628 18.13 33.51 19.26
C GLY A 628 16.63 33.41 18.99
N ALA A 629 15.78 34.25 19.61
CA ALA A 629 14.37 34.31 19.26
C ALA A 629 14.15 35.07 17.93
N LYS A 630 13.31 34.51 17.06
CA LYS A 630 12.87 35.17 15.84
C LYS A 630 11.91 36.30 16.18
N VAL A 631 12.20 37.52 15.71
CA VAL A 631 11.32 38.67 15.93
C VAL A 631 10.48 38.89 14.67
N VAL A 632 9.16 38.90 14.84
CA VAL A 632 8.19 39.21 13.78
C VAL A 632 7.55 40.57 14.09
N ASP A 633 7.77 41.54 13.22
CA ASP A 633 7.06 42.82 13.29
C ASP A 633 5.59 42.64 12.86
N ALA A 634 4.70 42.84 13.82
CA ALA A 634 3.27 42.74 13.67
C ALA A 634 2.58 44.11 13.76
N THR A 635 3.32 45.20 13.57
CA THR A 635 2.77 46.56 13.51
C THR A 635 1.67 46.66 12.46
N GLY A 636 0.48 47.12 12.86
CA GLY A 636 -0.69 47.25 11.98
C GLY A 636 -1.39 45.94 11.64
N LYS A 637 -0.97 44.82 12.23
CA LYS A 637 -1.50 43.47 11.99
C LYS A 637 -2.28 42.97 13.20
N HIS A 638 -3.08 41.92 13.00
CA HIS A 638 -3.85 41.28 14.07
C HIS A 638 -3.32 39.89 14.38
N LEU A 639 -3.08 39.59 15.65
CA LEU A 639 -2.67 38.26 16.11
C LEU A 639 -3.81 37.61 16.88
N THR A 640 -4.13 36.37 16.53
CA THR A 640 -5.25 35.61 17.09
C THR A 640 -4.79 34.20 17.46
N SER A 641 -5.57 33.49 18.28
CA SER A 641 -5.47 32.02 18.32
C SER A 641 -5.95 31.44 17.00
N GLY A 642 -5.38 30.31 16.59
CA GLY A 642 -5.83 29.59 15.40
C GLY A 642 -7.28 29.15 15.46
N ILE A 643 -7.92 29.08 14.29
CA ILE A 643 -9.28 28.59 14.15
C ILE A 643 -9.30 27.08 14.44
N ILE A 644 -10.36 26.64 15.11
CA ILE A 644 -10.66 25.24 15.43
C ILE A 644 -11.99 24.88 14.78
N ASP A 645 -11.96 23.97 13.83
CA ASP A 645 -13.18 23.47 13.18
C ASP A 645 -13.76 22.29 13.97
N GLU A 646 -14.90 22.49 14.62
CA GLU A 646 -15.55 21.44 15.42
C GLU A 646 -16.18 20.35 14.54
N HIS A 647 -16.42 20.59 13.25
CA HIS A 647 -16.97 19.56 12.38
C HIS A 647 -16.37 19.59 10.98
N SER A 648 -15.55 18.58 10.69
CA SER A 648 -14.87 18.45 9.41
C SER A 648 -14.77 17.00 8.90
N HIS A 649 -14.67 16.91 7.58
CA HIS A 649 -14.49 15.66 6.82
C HIS A 649 -13.23 15.65 5.94
N ILE A 650 -12.37 16.67 6.07
CA ILE A 650 -11.08 16.71 5.37
C ILE A 650 -10.08 15.70 5.95
N ALA A 651 -9.00 15.44 5.21
CA ALA A 651 -7.88 14.62 5.67
C ALA A 651 -8.33 13.21 6.13
N LEU A 652 -9.34 12.64 5.47
CA LEU A 652 -9.82 11.28 5.69
C LEU A 652 -9.82 10.49 4.38
N LEU A 653 -9.46 9.20 4.46
CA LEU A 653 -9.56 8.26 3.34
C LEU A 653 -11.00 7.75 3.12
N SER A 654 -11.83 7.86 4.16
CA SER A 654 -13.23 7.46 4.16
C SER A 654 -13.96 8.21 5.27
N VAL A 655 -15.20 8.65 5.02
CA VAL A 655 -16.02 9.39 6.00
C VAL A 655 -17.12 8.55 6.64
N ASN A 656 -17.71 7.57 5.96
CA ASN A 656 -18.68 6.67 6.58
C ASN A 656 -18.35 5.19 6.36
N GLU A 657 -18.64 4.37 7.37
CA GLU A 657 -18.86 2.93 7.26
C GLU A 657 -20.38 2.74 7.27
N GLY A 658 -21.03 2.85 6.11
CA GLY A 658 -22.48 2.94 6.01
C GLY A 658 -23.23 1.60 6.09
N SER A 659 -22.52 0.49 6.29
CA SER A 659 -23.09 -0.85 6.17
C SER A 659 -24.06 -1.25 7.29
N GLN A 660 -23.97 -0.61 8.46
CA GLN A 660 -24.79 -0.91 9.64
C GLN A 660 -25.41 0.37 10.24
N SER A 661 -26.42 0.25 11.12
CA SER A 661 -27.05 1.40 11.80
C SER A 661 -26.20 1.99 12.91
N SER A 662 -25.34 1.14 13.46
CA SER A 662 -24.32 1.45 14.44
C SER A 662 -23.01 0.93 13.90
N THR A 663 -21.97 1.77 13.97
CA THR A 663 -20.59 1.41 13.66
C THR A 663 -19.64 2.01 14.69
N ALA A 664 -20.07 2.00 15.97
CA ALA A 664 -19.37 2.66 17.07
C ALA A 664 -17.92 2.19 17.28
N GLU A 665 -17.60 1.00 16.77
CA GLU A 665 -16.28 0.38 16.76
C GLU A 665 -15.27 1.07 15.82
N VAL A 666 -15.73 1.74 14.75
CA VAL A 666 -14.83 2.36 13.76
C VAL A 666 -14.25 3.67 14.29
N ARG A 667 -13.03 4.02 13.87
CA ARG A 667 -12.30 5.19 14.37
C ARG A 667 -11.75 6.01 13.22
N MET A 668 -12.05 7.31 13.19
CA MET A 668 -11.46 8.22 12.19
C MET A 668 -9.93 8.28 12.30
N ALA A 669 -9.37 8.06 13.49
CA ALA A 669 -7.94 8.03 13.75
C ALA A 669 -7.19 6.90 13.01
N ASP A 670 -7.90 5.90 12.48
CA ASP A 670 -7.31 4.85 11.66
C ASP A 670 -7.20 5.24 10.18
N VAL A 671 -7.90 6.29 9.73
CA VAL A 671 -8.03 6.65 8.31
C VAL A 671 -7.68 8.10 8.01
N VAL A 672 -6.90 8.74 8.90
CA VAL A 672 -6.36 10.08 8.67
C VAL A 672 -5.40 10.06 7.47
N ASN A 673 -5.68 10.88 6.47
CA ASN A 673 -4.87 11.12 5.29
C ASN A 673 -4.02 12.39 5.48
N SER A 674 -2.75 12.22 5.84
CA SER A 674 -1.79 13.33 6.01
C SER A 674 -1.35 13.98 4.69
N GLU A 675 -1.72 13.41 3.54
CA GLU A 675 -1.37 13.92 2.21
C GLU A 675 -2.49 14.78 1.58
N ASP A 676 -3.60 15.03 2.28
CA ASP A 676 -4.72 15.82 1.74
C ASP A 676 -4.36 17.31 1.64
N ILE A 677 -4.30 17.83 0.40
CA ILE A 677 -4.01 19.24 0.10
C ILE A 677 -4.94 20.23 0.81
N ASN A 678 -6.14 19.81 1.22
CA ASN A 678 -7.05 20.67 1.96
C ASN A 678 -6.51 21.03 3.35
N ILE A 679 -5.58 20.25 3.92
CA ILE A 679 -4.82 20.65 5.13
C ILE A 679 -4.07 21.96 4.87
N TYR A 680 -3.32 22.03 3.77
CA TYR A 680 -2.58 23.24 3.39
C TYR A 680 -3.51 24.44 3.10
N ARG A 681 -4.62 24.18 2.41
CA ARG A 681 -5.61 25.22 2.09
C ARG A 681 -6.29 25.77 3.35
N GLN A 682 -6.57 24.92 4.33
CA GLN A 682 -7.15 25.33 5.61
C GLN A 682 -6.15 26.11 6.47
N LEU A 683 -4.88 25.72 6.47
CA LEU A 683 -3.81 26.54 7.07
C LEU A 683 -3.74 27.94 6.46
N ALA A 684 -3.90 28.05 5.13
CA ALA A 684 -3.97 29.33 4.42
C ALA A 684 -5.24 30.15 4.75
N GLY A 685 -6.25 29.53 5.37
CA GLY A 685 -7.43 30.18 5.94
C GLY A 685 -7.36 30.44 7.46
N GLY A 686 -6.24 30.10 8.11
CA GLY A 686 -6.04 30.31 9.55
C GLY A 686 -6.58 29.19 10.44
N VAL A 687 -7.00 28.06 9.86
CA VAL A 687 -7.41 26.86 10.62
C VAL A 687 -6.17 26.09 11.08
N THR A 688 -6.16 25.72 12.36
CA THR A 688 -5.03 25.04 13.01
C THR A 688 -5.37 23.65 13.54
N ALA A 689 -6.63 23.43 13.87
CA ALA A 689 -7.11 22.15 14.38
C ALA A 689 -8.53 21.85 13.87
N SER A 690 -8.86 20.56 13.80
CA SER A 690 -10.17 20.08 13.39
C SER A 690 -10.56 18.84 14.18
N GLN A 691 -11.85 18.70 14.49
CA GLN A 691 -12.44 17.41 14.82
C GLN A 691 -12.84 16.73 13.51
N LEU A 692 -12.20 15.60 13.19
CA LEU A 692 -12.54 14.76 12.04
C LEU A 692 -13.59 13.74 12.46
N LEU A 693 -14.73 13.70 11.78
CA LEU A 693 -15.86 12.86 12.17
C LEU A 693 -16.25 11.88 11.09
N HIS A 694 -16.89 10.80 11.56
CA HIS A 694 -17.80 10.05 10.71
C HIS A 694 -18.90 10.98 10.16
N GLY A 695 -19.44 10.68 8.99
CA GLY A 695 -20.58 11.40 8.42
C GLY A 695 -21.91 11.08 9.11
N SER A 696 -23.02 11.33 8.41
CA SER A 696 -24.40 11.19 8.92
C SER A 696 -25.16 10.01 8.30
N ALA A 697 -24.46 9.02 7.76
CA ALA A 697 -25.08 7.82 7.18
C ALA A 697 -25.75 6.90 8.23
N ASN A 698 -25.28 6.94 9.49
CA ASN A 698 -25.67 6.02 10.56
C ASN A 698 -26.23 6.78 11.77
N ALA A 699 -27.17 6.16 12.50
CA ALA A 699 -27.65 6.74 13.76
C ALA A 699 -26.50 6.83 14.77
N ILE A 700 -25.74 5.74 14.93
CA ILE A 700 -24.48 5.72 15.64
C ILE A 700 -23.39 5.54 14.59
N GLY A 701 -22.63 6.60 14.31
CA GLY A 701 -21.50 6.55 13.38
C GLY A 701 -20.26 5.96 14.04
N GLY A 702 -19.11 6.60 13.81
CA GLY A 702 -17.83 6.19 14.36
C GLY A 702 -17.20 7.21 15.32
N GLN A 703 -16.11 6.80 15.95
CA GLN A 703 -15.31 7.59 16.87
C GLN A 703 -14.54 8.68 16.12
N SER A 704 -14.57 9.92 16.61
CA SER A 704 -13.90 11.07 15.99
C SER A 704 -12.39 11.10 16.27
N ALA A 705 -11.63 11.83 15.46
CA ALA A 705 -10.21 12.10 15.67
C ALA A 705 -9.95 13.60 15.80
N MET A 706 -9.30 14.02 16.89
CA MET A 706 -8.87 15.42 17.05
C MET A 706 -7.50 15.58 16.40
N VAL A 707 -7.37 16.47 15.42
CA VAL A 707 -6.11 16.72 14.72
C VAL A 707 -5.68 18.18 14.80
N LYS A 708 -4.37 18.41 14.85
CA LYS A 708 -3.73 19.66 14.44
C LYS A 708 -3.21 19.50 13.01
N LEU A 709 -3.42 20.51 12.17
CA LEU A 709 -3.16 20.49 10.72
C LEU A 709 -1.66 20.62 10.37
N LYS A 710 -0.84 19.71 10.90
CA LYS A 710 0.63 19.71 10.77
C LYS A 710 1.09 19.23 9.39
N TRP A 711 1.00 20.11 8.38
CA TRP A 711 1.35 19.81 6.98
C TRP A 711 2.76 19.21 6.84
N GLY A 712 2.81 17.95 6.43
CA GLY A 712 4.04 17.18 6.20
C GLY A 712 4.38 16.15 7.27
N GLU A 713 3.67 16.15 8.41
CA GLU A 713 3.78 15.11 9.42
C GLU A 713 2.98 13.85 9.05
N ALA A 714 3.25 12.74 9.74
CA ALA A 714 2.49 11.50 9.60
C ALA A 714 1.15 11.57 10.38
N PRO A 715 0.17 10.69 10.06
CA PRO A 715 -1.16 10.73 10.67
C PRO A 715 -1.18 10.79 12.21
N ASP A 716 -0.39 9.95 12.89
CA ASP A 716 -0.35 9.92 14.36
C ASP A 716 0.25 11.18 14.99
N ALA A 717 1.15 11.88 14.28
CA ALA A 717 1.74 13.12 14.75
C ALA A 717 0.78 14.33 14.63
N MET A 718 -0.26 14.21 13.79
CA MET A 718 -1.35 15.18 13.71
C MET A 718 -2.33 15.05 14.88
N LEU A 719 -2.47 13.87 15.50
CA LEU A 719 -3.44 13.65 16.58
C LEU A 719 -3.15 14.52 17.82
N VAL A 720 -4.20 15.08 18.42
CA VAL A 720 -4.12 15.80 19.70
C VAL A 720 -3.97 14.78 20.83
N LYS A 721 -2.73 14.56 21.26
CA LYS A 721 -2.42 13.63 22.36
C LYS A 721 -3.17 13.99 23.64
N GLY A 722 -3.84 12.99 24.23
CA GLY A 722 -4.58 13.11 25.48
C GLY A 722 -5.92 13.86 25.36
N ALA A 723 -6.40 14.12 24.15
CA ALA A 723 -7.76 14.62 23.96
C ALA A 723 -8.80 13.58 24.41
N ASP A 724 -9.94 14.06 24.89
CA ASP A 724 -11.07 13.20 25.22
C ASP A 724 -11.60 12.46 23.98
N GLY A 725 -12.20 11.28 24.21
CA GLY A 725 -12.84 10.52 23.14
C GLY A 725 -14.16 11.15 22.70
N PHE A 726 -14.38 11.28 21.40
CA PHE A 726 -15.65 11.71 20.83
C PHE A 726 -16.23 10.66 19.88
N ILE A 727 -17.53 10.71 19.63
CA ILE A 727 -18.24 9.84 18.69
C ILE A 727 -19.36 10.58 17.98
N LYS A 728 -19.50 10.33 16.67
CA LYS A 728 -20.54 10.93 15.85
C LYS A 728 -21.85 10.15 15.98
N PHE A 729 -22.92 10.86 16.31
CA PHE A 729 -24.30 10.39 16.16
C PHE A 729 -25.00 11.19 15.05
N ALA A 730 -26.12 10.71 14.54
CA ALA A 730 -26.93 11.48 13.60
C ALA A 730 -28.44 11.22 13.72
N LEU A 731 -29.21 12.26 13.40
CA LEU A 731 -30.67 12.29 13.37
C LEU A 731 -31.14 12.64 11.95
N GLY A 732 -32.45 12.72 11.72
CA GLY A 732 -32.99 13.31 10.51
C GLY A 732 -33.14 12.38 9.32
N GLU A 733 -33.21 12.98 8.13
CA GLU A 733 -33.51 12.33 6.85
C GLU A 733 -32.42 11.37 6.39
N ASN A 734 -31.16 11.63 6.73
CA ASN A 734 -30.01 10.85 6.26
C ASN A 734 -30.00 9.45 6.88
N VAL A 735 -30.12 9.36 8.21
CA VAL A 735 -30.04 8.08 8.94
C VAL A 735 -31.26 7.17 8.72
N LYS A 736 -32.42 7.76 8.40
CA LYS A 736 -33.61 7.02 7.97
C LYS A 736 -33.63 6.72 6.45
N GLN A 737 -32.56 7.09 5.75
CA GLN A 737 -32.33 6.84 4.32
C GLN A 737 -33.36 7.44 3.35
N ALA A 738 -34.01 8.55 3.72
CA ALA A 738 -35.05 9.18 2.89
C ALA A 738 -34.53 9.91 1.64
N ASN A 739 -33.23 10.23 1.61
CA ASN A 739 -32.59 11.02 0.54
C ASN A 739 -31.88 10.15 -0.51
N TYR A 740 -32.00 8.83 -0.47
CA TYR A 740 -31.27 7.94 -1.37
C TYR A 740 -32.05 7.59 -2.66
N PRO A 741 -31.38 7.50 -3.83
CA PRO A 741 -32.06 7.46 -5.13
C PRO A 741 -32.87 6.19 -5.41
N ASN A 742 -32.61 5.07 -4.71
CA ASN A 742 -33.32 3.81 -4.90
C ASN A 742 -33.82 3.22 -3.57
N PRO A 743 -35.04 3.59 -3.13
CA PRO A 743 -35.61 3.10 -1.88
C PRO A 743 -35.88 1.58 -1.87
N ASN A 744 -35.90 0.92 -3.03
CA ASN A 744 -36.06 -0.54 -3.13
C ASN A 744 -34.75 -1.32 -2.85
N VAL A 745 -33.63 -0.62 -2.70
CA VAL A 745 -32.30 -1.21 -2.51
C VAL A 745 -31.74 -0.94 -1.10
N LEU A 746 -32.21 0.09 -0.38
CA LEU A 746 -31.71 0.41 0.96
C LEU A 746 -32.77 0.07 2.02
N THR A 747 -32.81 -1.19 2.42
CA THR A 747 -33.79 -1.74 3.38
C THR A 747 -33.20 -1.94 4.79
N ARG A 748 -32.18 -1.15 5.17
CA ARG A 748 -31.59 -1.24 6.51
C ARG A 748 -32.47 -0.51 7.52
N PHE A 749 -32.74 -1.15 8.66
CA PHE A 749 -33.34 -0.45 9.82
C PHE A 749 -32.37 0.64 10.33
N PRO A 750 -32.81 1.87 10.64
CA PRO A 750 -34.19 2.36 10.66
C PRO A 750 -34.63 3.06 9.36
N GLN A 751 -35.94 3.04 9.07
CA GLN A 751 -36.58 3.74 7.94
C GLN A 751 -37.54 4.86 8.40
N SER A 752 -37.49 5.22 9.69
CA SER A 752 -38.32 6.27 10.28
C SER A 752 -37.61 6.94 11.46
N ARG A 753 -38.03 8.15 11.84
CA ARG A 753 -37.50 8.86 13.03
C ARG A 753 -37.74 8.10 14.33
N MET A 754 -38.86 7.38 14.44
CA MET A 754 -39.13 6.49 15.59
C MET A 754 -38.17 5.31 15.62
N GLY A 755 -37.81 4.77 14.45
CA GLY A 755 -36.78 3.73 14.34
C GLY A 755 -35.42 4.23 14.81
N VAL A 756 -35.07 5.49 14.54
CA VAL A 756 -33.81 6.10 15.03
C VAL A 756 -33.75 6.14 16.56
N GLU A 757 -34.83 6.56 17.23
CA GLU A 757 -34.95 6.50 18.69
C GLU A 757 -34.75 5.06 19.20
N GLN A 758 -35.39 4.09 18.54
CA GLN A 758 -35.28 2.68 18.91
C GLN A 758 -33.86 2.11 18.72
N VAL A 759 -33.09 2.56 17.72
CA VAL A 759 -31.67 2.19 17.56
C VAL A 759 -30.89 2.59 18.81
N TYR A 760 -31.01 3.84 19.26
CA TYR A 760 -30.33 4.31 20.45
C TYR A 760 -30.78 3.56 21.71
N MET A 761 -32.08 3.35 21.88
CA MET A 761 -32.63 2.61 23.03
C MET A 761 -32.04 1.19 23.12
N ASP A 762 -32.02 0.45 22.00
CA ASP A 762 -31.48 -0.92 21.94
C ASP A 762 -29.98 -0.95 22.26
N HIS A 763 -29.18 -0.14 21.56
CA HIS A 763 -27.72 -0.19 21.66
C HIS A 763 -27.23 0.22 23.04
N PHE A 764 -27.83 1.25 23.67
CA PHE A 764 -27.46 1.64 25.04
C PHE A 764 -27.96 0.68 26.10
N THR A 765 -29.08 -0.02 25.86
CA THR A 765 -29.53 -1.10 26.76
C THR A 765 -28.53 -2.26 26.75
N ARG A 766 -28.08 -2.67 25.55
CA ARG A 766 -27.01 -3.67 25.37
C ARG A 766 -25.70 -3.23 26.00
N ALA A 767 -25.29 -1.98 25.79
CA ALA A 767 -24.06 -1.44 26.36
C ALA A 767 -24.08 -1.40 27.89
N ARG A 768 -25.23 -1.11 28.50
CA ARG A 768 -25.40 -1.16 29.96
C ARG A 768 -25.24 -2.58 30.50
N GLU A 769 -25.85 -3.57 29.84
CA GLU A 769 -25.72 -4.98 30.22
C GLU A 769 -24.27 -5.47 30.05
N TYR A 770 -23.65 -5.15 28.92
CA TYR A 770 -22.24 -5.43 28.66
C TYR A 770 -21.31 -4.80 29.71
N GLY A 771 -21.51 -3.52 30.03
CA GLY A 771 -20.76 -2.82 31.06
C GLY A 771 -20.94 -3.46 32.44
N LYS A 772 -22.14 -3.95 32.76
CA LYS A 772 -22.41 -4.69 33.99
C LYS A 772 -21.64 -6.02 34.04
N GLN A 773 -21.65 -6.80 32.96
CA GLN A 773 -20.89 -8.07 32.89
C GLN A 773 -19.39 -7.86 33.15
N TRP A 774 -18.81 -6.83 32.55
CA TRP A 774 -17.42 -6.47 32.79
C TRP A 774 -17.17 -5.95 34.21
N SER A 775 -18.10 -5.16 34.77
CA SER A 775 -18.00 -4.69 36.14
C SER A 775 -18.02 -5.86 37.14
N ASP A 776 -18.96 -6.79 36.97
CA ASP A 776 -19.08 -8.00 37.80
C ASP A 776 -17.81 -8.87 37.71
N TYR A 777 -17.32 -9.14 36.50
CA TYR A 777 -16.07 -9.89 36.28
C TYR A 777 -14.85 -9.19 36.88
N ASN A 778 -14.76 -7.85 36.76
CA ASN A 778 -13.64 -7.09 37.30
C ASN A 778 -13.68 -6.94 38.82
N GLY A 779 -14.87 -7.04 39.43
CA GLY A 779 -15.06 -7.04 40.88
C GLY A 779 -14.69 -8.36 41.57
N LEU A 780 -14.51 -9.45 40.82
CA LEU A 780 -14.06 -10.73 41.37
C LEU A 780 -12.67 -10.62 42.03
N ASN A 781 -12.49 -11.31 43.16
CA ASN A 781 -11.16 -11.47 43.74
C ASN A 781 -10.25 -12.31 42.81
N LYS A 782 -8.93 -12.27 43.04
CA LYS A 782 -7.96 -12.97 42.17
C LYS A 782 -8.22 -14.48 42.02
N LYS A 783 -8.71 -15.14 43.07
CA LYS A 783 -8.97 -16.58 43.05
C LYS A 783 -10.17 -16.89 42.16
N ASP A 784 -11.27 -16.19 42.35
CA ASP A 784 -12.50 -16.41 41.59
C ASP A 784 -12.32 -15.99 40.13
N LYS A 785 -11.59 -14.88 39.89
CA LYS A 785 -11.25 -14.39 38.55
C LYS A 785 -10.39 -15.36 37.76
N ALA A 786 -9.52 -16.14 38.43
CA ALA A 786 -8.70 -17.16 37.76
C ALA A 786 -9.52 -18.35 37.24
N SER A 787 -10.68 -18.62 37.85
CA SER A 787 -11.62 -19.66 37.42
C SER A 787 -12.80 -19.15 36.59
N ALA A 788 -13.06 -17.84 36.62
CA ALA A 788 -14.17 -17.22 35.89
C ALA A 788 -13.81 -16.99 34.43
N GLN A 789 -14.82 -17.05 33.58
CA GLN A 789 -14.70 -16.70 32.17
C GLN A 789 -14.81 -15.19 32.00
N ALA A 790 -13.81 -14.59 31.38
CA ALA A 790 -13.89 -13.19 30.98
C ALA A 790 -14.99 -13.01 29.92
N PRO A 791 -15.83 -11.96 30.02
CA PRO A 791 -16.76 -11.60 28.96
C PRO A 791 -16.04 -11.43 27.61
N ARG A 792 -16.72 -11.75 26.50
CA ARG A 792 -16.23 -11.42 25.14
C ARG A 792 -16.11 -9.91 25.04
N ARG A 793 -14.99 -9.41 24.54
CA ARG A 793 -14.84 -7.97 24.27
C ARG A 793 -15.53 -7.62 22.95
N ASP A 794 -16.37 -6.61 22.98
CA ASP A 794 -17.11 -6.12 21.81
C ASP A 794 -16.80 -4.64 21.60
N LEU A 795 -16.17 -4.29 20.48
CA LEU A 795 -15.65 -2.93 20.25
C LEU A 795 -16.78 -1.90 20.07
N GLU A 796 -17.93 -2.31 19.56
CA GLU A 796 -19.11 -1.44 19.44
C GLU A 796 -19.62 -1.11 20.85
N LEU A 797 -19.84 -2.16 21.67
CA LEU A 797 -20.35 -1.99 23.03
C LEU A 797 -19.34 -1.34 23.97
N ASP A 798 -18.03 -1.53 23.76
CA ASP A 798 -16.98 -0.80 24.46
C ASP A 798 -17.16 0.72 24.28
N ALA A 799 -17.29 1.18 23.04
CA ALA A 799 -17.43 2.60 22.73
C ALA A 799 -18.71 3.20 23.36
N LEU A 800 -19.81 2.44 23.35
CA LEU A 800 -21.07 2.87 23.97
C LEU A 800 -21.04 2.83 25.50
N ALA A 801 -20.38 1.83 26.09
CA ALA A 801 -20.17 1.76 27.53
C ALA A 801 -19.25 2.89 28.02
N GLU A 802 -18.28 3.33 27.22
CA GLU A 802 -17.46 4.52 27.53
C GLU A 802 -18.31 5.79 27.64
N ILE A 803 -19.36 5.94 26.84
CA ILE A 803 -20.30 7.07 26.92
C ILE A 803 -21.08 7.03 28.24
N LEU A 804 -21.65 5.87 28.59
CA LEU A 804 -22.35 5.68 29.88
C LEU A 804 -21.44 5.98 31.09
N ASN A 805 -20.13 5.74 30.94
CA ASN A 805 -19.11 5.99 31.95
C ASN A 805 -18.44 7.37 31.84
N LYS A 806 -18.94 8.29 31.00
CA LYS A 806 -18.42 9.66 30.81
C LYS A 806 -16.95 9.70 30.37
N LYS A 807 -16.51 8.72 29.59
CA LYS A 807 -15.16 8.67 28.97
C LYS A 807 -15.18 9.02 27.49
N ARG A 808 -16.36 9.05 26.88
CA ARG A 808 -16.58 9.38 25.47
C ARG A 808 -17.81 10.27 25.32
N PHE A 809 -17.71 11.28 24.47
CA PHE A 809 -18.69 12.35 24.34
C PHE A 809 -19.36 12.35 22.96
N ILE A 810 -20.66 12.61 22.93
CA ILE A 810 -21.45 12.54 21.70
C ILE A 810 -21.45 13.90 20.99
N THR A 811 -21.04 13.90 19.72
CA THR A 811 -21.29 14.97 18.75
C THR A 811 -22.39 14.50 17.79
N CYS A 812 -23.55 15.16 17.75
CA CYS A 812 -24.73 14.65 17.05
C CYS A 812 -25.18 15.55 15.89
N HIS A 813 -25.13 15.03 14.67
CA HIS A 813 -25.74 15.65 13.49
C HIS A 813 -27.25 15.82 13.70
N SER A 814 -27.73 17.05 13.57
CA SER A 814 -29.12 17.39 13.84
C SER A 814 -29.57 18.62 13.06
N TYR A 815 -30.86 18.66 12.71
CA TYR A 815 -31.47 19.86 12.12
C TYR A 815 -32.74 20.25 12.87
N VAL A 816 -33.71 19.33 12.97
CA VAL A 816 -35.08 19.67 13.41
C VAL A 816 -35.25 19.64 14.92
N GLN A 817 -36.00 20.60 15.47
CA GLN A 817 -36.22 20.75 16.91
C GLN A 817 -36.84 19.50 17.57
N SER A 818 -37.69 18.75 16.86
CA SER A 818 -38.38 17.59 17.43
C SER A 818 -37.41 16.47 17.78
N GLU A 819 -36.42 16.22 16.92
CA GLU A 819 -35.43 15.14 17.10
C GLU A 819 -34.35 15.53 18.12
N ILE A 820 -33.92 16.79 18.12
CA ILE A 820 -32.99 17.32 19.13
C ILE A 820 -33.61 17.16 20.53
N ASN A 821 -34.88 17.55 20.69
CA ASN A 821 -35.59 17.40 21.96
C ASN A 821 -35.84 15.93 22.33
N MET A 822 -36.09 15.06 21.35
CA MET A 822 -36.20 13.60 21.57
C MET A 822 -34.89 13.04 22.13
N LEU A 823 -33.75 13.31 21.47
CA LEU A 823 -32.48 12.73 21.89
C LEU A 823 -32.04 13.23 23.27
N MET A 824 -32.27 14.50 23.61
CA MET A 824 -32.01 15.01 24.97
C MET A 824 -32.81 14.22 26.02
N LYS A 825 -34.11 13.98 25.80
CA LYS A 825 -34.95 13.22 26.72
C LYS A 825 -34.55 11.75 26.82
N LEU A 826 -34.23 11.12 25.69
CA LEU A 826 -33.77 9.75 25.65
C LEU A 826 -32.45 9.60 26.42
N ALA A 827 -31.49 10.50 26.19
CA ALA A 827 -30.22 10.54 26.90
C ALA A 827 -30.43 10.64 28.42
N ASP A 828 -31.30 11.54 28.88
CA ASP A 828 -31.64 11.69 30.30
C ASP A 828 -32.24 10.40 30.87
N SER A 829 -33.13 9.72 30.13
CA SER A 829 -33.75 8.46 30.56
C SER A 829 -32.79 7.28 30.66
N LEU A 830 -31.72 7.28 29.86
CA LEU A 830 -30.72 6.22 29.80
C LEU A 830 -29.44 6.57 30.57
N GLY A 831 -29.36 7.77 31.15
CA GLY A 831 -28.27 8.19 32.01
C GLY A 831 -27.00 8.63 31.27
N PHE A 832 -27.10 9.06 30.02
CA PHE A 832 -25.99 9.68 29.28
C PHE A 832 -26.31 11.14 28.88
N LYS A 833 -25.33 11.85 28.32
CA LYS A 833 -25.50 13.23 27.83
C LYS A 833 -25.00 13.38 26.40
N VAL A 834 -25.70 14.21 25.62
CA VAL A 834 -25.19 14.74 24.36
C VAL A 834 -24.29 15.94 24.68
N ASN A 835 -23.11 16.00 24.06
CA ASN A 835 -22.15 17.09 24.28
C ASN A 835 -22.41 18.26 23.33
N THR A 836 -22.50 17.95 22.03
CA THR A 836 -22.73 18.95 20.98
C THR A 836 -23.77 18.44 20.00
N PHE A 837 -24.71 19.31 19.62
CA PHE A 837 -25.51 19.14 18.42
C PHE A 837 -24.89 19.92 17.26
N THR A 838 -24.60 19.25 16.15
CA THR A 838 -23.96 19.84 14.97
C THR A 838 -24.96 20.11 13.86
N HIS A 839 -24.62 21.11 13.04
CA HIS A 839 -25.46 21.83 12.07
C HIS A 839 -26.60 22.60 12.75
N ILE A 840 -27.41 21.90 13.55
CA ILE A 840 -28.38 22.41 14.52
C ILE A 840 -29.18 23.63 14.04
N LEU A 841 -29.65 23.58 12.80
CA LEU A 841 -30.22 24.75 12.12
C LEU A 841 -31.52 25.27 12.74
N GLU A 842 -32.21 24.47 13.55
CA GLU A 842 -33.36 24.88 14.37
C GLU A 842 -33.06 24.99 15.87
N GLY A 843 -31.79 25.03 16.26
CA GLY A 843 -31.36 25.13 17.66
C GLY A 843 -31.94 26.34 18.39
N TYR A 844 -32.15 27.45 17.70
CA TYR A 844 -32.83 28.65 18.22
C TYR A 844 -34.23 28.37 18.78
N LYS A 845 -34.95 27.35 18.28
CA LYS A 845 -36.27 26.96 18.79
C LYS A 845 -36.21 26.20 20.12
N LEU A 846 -35.01 25.76 20.53
CA LEU A 846 -34.76 24.98 21.75
C LEU A 846 -33.69 25.56 22.66
N ALA A 847 -33.20 26.77 22.38
CA ALA A 847 -32.06 27.35 23.07
C ALA A 847 -32.23 27.36 24.60
N ASP A 848 -33.46 27.58 25.09
CA ASP A 848 -33.84 27.54 26.51
C ASP A 848 -33.58 26.16 27.14
N LYS A 849 -34.01 25.10 26.44
CA LYS A 849 -33.86 23.70 26.87
C LYS A 849 -32.41 23.26 26.77
N MET A 850 -31.70 23.66 25.72
CA MET A 850 -30.28 23.37 25.56
C MET A 850 -29.45 24.01 26.67
N ALA A 851 -29.68 25.29 26.98
CA ALA A 851 -28.99 25.99 28.07
C ALA A 851 -29.24 25.31 29.43
N LYS A 852 -30.47 24.87 29.67
CA LYS A 852 -30.82 24.11 30.89
C LYS A 852 -30.17 22.73 30.95
N HIS A 853 -30.07 22.03 29.81
CA HIS A 853 -29.47 20.69 29.71
C HIS A 853 -27.94 20.73 29.85
N GLY A 854 -27.33 21.81 29.35
CA GLY A 854 -25.88 22.02 29.28
C GLY A 854 -25.23 21.52 27.98
N VAL A 855 -26.04 21.22 26.95
CA VAL A 855 -25.55 20.82 25.62
C VAL A 855 -25.14 22.03 24.78
N GLY A 856 -24.06 21.90 24.02
CA GLY A 856 -23.59 22.91 23.08
C GLY A 856 -24.20 22.80 21.68
N GLY A 857 -23.99 23.81 20.85
CA GLY A 857 -24.41 23.83 19.45
C GLY A 857 -23.28 24.23 18.52
N SER A 858 -23.13 23.54 17.40
CA SER A 858 -22.16 23.87 16.35
C SER A 858 -22.91 24.04 15.04
N SER A 859 -23.13 25.28 14.61
CA SER A 859 -24.08 25.63 13.54
C SER A 859 -23.38 25.98 12.23
N PHE A 860 -24.08 25.85 11.11
CA PHE A 860 -23.73 26.65 9.94
C PHE A 860 -24.13 28.10 10.15
N ALA A 861 -23.39 29.02 9.52
CA ALA A 861 -23.75 30.43 9.51
C ALA A 861 -24.92 30.71 8.53
N ASP A 862 -24.84 30.17 7.30
CA ASP A 862 -25.86 30.41 6.26
C ASP A 862 -26.13 29.27 5.26
N TRP A 863 -25.77 28.02 5.57
CA TRP A 863 -25.96 26.88 4.66
C TRP A 863 -27.24 26.08 4.95
N TRP A 864 -28.31 26.28 4.15
CA TRP A 864 -29.61 25.61 4.30
C TRP A 864 -30.46 25.55 3.01
N ALA A 865 -31.75 25.20 3.12
CA ALA A 865 -32.75 25.07 2.04
C ALA A 865 -32.50 24.00 0.96
N TYR A 866 -31.62 23.04 1.20
CA TYR A 866 -31.36 21.90 0.30
C TYR A 866 -32.12 20.61 0.67
N LYS A 867 -32.76 20.56 1.85
CA LYS A 867 -33.61 19.46 2.35
C LYS A 867 -34.86 20.02 3.04
N MET A 868 -35.87 19.18 3.26
CA MET A 868 -37.07 19.59 3.98
C MET A 868 -36.78 19.89 5.45
N GLU A 869 -35.91 19.11 6.08
CA GLU A 869 -35.49 19.29 7.48
C GLU A 869 -34.64 20.55 7.75
N VAL A 870 -34.22 21.28 6.71
CA VAL A 870 -33.45 22.53 6.84
C VAL A 870 -34.20 23.76 6.33
N LYS A 871 -35.52 23.65 6.13
CA LYS A 871 -36.34 24.71 5.54
C LYS A 871 -36.51 25.94 6.44
N ASP A 872 -36.59 25.73 7.76
CA ASP A 872 -36.81 26.82 8.75
C ASP A 872 -35.48 27.37 9.31
N ALA A 873 -34.35 27.04 8.70
CA ALA A 873 -33.06 27.58 9.09
C ALA A 873 -33.00 29.10 8.88
N ILE A 874 -32.34 29.81 9.80
CA ILE A 874 -32.19 31.27 9.76
C ILE A 874 -30.75 31.67 10.12
N PRO A 875 -30.22 32.78 9.58
CA PRO A 875 -28.86 33.21 9.88
C PRO A 875 -28.68 33.66 11.34
N TYR A 876 -29.77 33.97 12.02
CA TYR A 876 -29.79 34.39 13.43
C TYR A 876 -29.59 33.24 14.40
N ASN A 877 -29.58 31.98 13.93
CA ASN A 877 -29.60 30.78 14.79
C ASN A 877 -28.51 30.80 15.86
N ALA A 878 -27.25 30.98 15.44
CA ALA A 878 -26.10 30.98 16.33
C ALA A 878 -26.18 32.10 17.39
N ALA A 879 -26.57 33.31 16.99
CA ALA A 879 -26.68 34.46 17.88
C ALA A 879 -27.82 34.30 18.90
N LEU A 880 -28.96 33.75 18.48
CA LEU A 880 -30.11 33.50 19.37
C LEU A 880 -29.77 32.43 20.42
N MET A 881 -29.12 31.35 20.02
CA MET A 881 -28.63 30.34 20.96
C MET A 881 -27.61 30.92 21.95
N HIS A 882 -26.64 31.70 21.46
CA HIS A 882 -25.63 32.33 22.29
C HIS A 882 -26.23 33.25 23.36
N ARG A 883 -27.19 34.12 22.98
CA ARG A 883 -27.88 35.02 23.92
C ARG A 883 -28.65 34.29 25.02
N GLN A 884 -29.08 33.05 24.76
CA GLN A 884 -29.76 32.21 25.74
C GLN A 884 -28.79 31.50 26.70
N GLY A 885 -27.48 31.62 26.48
CA GLY A 885 -26.42 31.02 27.31
C GLY A 885 -25.87 29.69 26.78
N VAL A 886 -26.22 29.29 25.55
CA VAL A 886 -25.64 28.09 24.92
C VAL A 886 -24.21 28.38 24.47
N THR A 887 -23.29 27.42 24.65
CA THR A 887 -21.97 27.50 24.01
C THR A 887 -22.11 27.16 22.53
N VAL A 888 -21.84 28.13 21.66
CA VAL A 888 -22.10 28.02 20.22
C VAL A 888 -20.82 28.16 19.41
N SER A 889 -20.57 27.23 18.49
CA SER A 889 -19.53 27.35 17.45
C SER A 889 -20.13 27.44 16.05
N ILE A 890 -19.30 27.88 15.10
CA ILE A 890 -19.56 27.78 13.66
C ILE A 890 -18.63 26.71 13.07
N ASN A 891 -19.17 25.80 12.25
CA ASN A 891 -18.42 24.72 11.61
C ASN A 891 -18.50 24.79 10.08
N SER A 892 -17.65 24.00 9.42
CA SER A 892 -17.55 23.99 7.95
C SER A 892 -18.37 22.89 7.28
N ASP A 893 -18.26 21.63 7.75
CA ASP A 893 -18.72 20.40 7.07
C ASP A 893 -18.19 20.24 5.61
N ASP A 894 -17.30 21.14 5.17
CA ASP A 894 -16.85 21.26 3.78
C ASP A 894 -15.46 21.90 3.69
N ALA A 895 -14.63 21.38 2.79
CA ALA A 895 -13.25 21.81 2.63
C ALA A 895 -13.12 23.27 2.17
N GLU A 896 -14.08 23.75 1.37
CA GLU A 896 -14.09 25.11 0.82
C GLU A 896 -14.64 26.13 1.83
N MET A 897 -15.63 25.76 2.66
CA MET A 897 -16.07 26.61 3.76
C MET A 897 -15.01 26.71 4.87
N ALA A 898 -14.29 25.63 5.15
CA ALA A 898 -13.31 25.59 6.22
C ALA A 898 -12.20 26.65 6.08
N ARG A 899 -11.77 26.95 4.84
CA ARG A 899 -10.74 27.98 4.58
C ARG A 899 -11.23 29.43 4.78
N ARG A 900 -12.52 29.63 5.10
CA ARG A 900 -13.14 30.94 5.32
C ARG A 900 -13.99 31.01 6.59
N LEU A 901 -13.76 30.13 7.57
CA LEU A 901 -14.49 30.11 8.84
C LEU A 901 -14.46 31.46 9.59
N ASN A 902 -13.42 32.27 9.40
CA ASN A 902 -13.37 33.64 9.90
C ASN A 902 -14.50 34.53 9.32
N GLN A 903 -14.82 34.36 8.04
CA GLN A 903 -15.93 35.05 7.38
C GLN A 903 -17.28 34.46 7.81
N GLU A 904 -17.35 33.14 8.00
CA GLU A 904 -18.56 32.49 8.54
C GLU A 904 -18.89 32.99 9.95
N ALA A 905 -17.89 33.18 10.81
CA ALA A 905 -18.05 33.83 12.11
C ALA A 905 -18.54 35.28 11.97
N ALA A 906 -17.98 36.06 11.02
CA ALA A 906 -18.35 37.46 10.80
C ALA A 906 -19.83 37.65 10.46
N LYS A 907 -20.48 36.67 9.82
CA LYS A 907 -21.93 36.70 9.54
C LYS A 907 -22.78 36.82 10.81
N THR A 908 -22.29 36.35 11.95
CA THR A 908 -23.00 36.49 13.23
C THR A 908 -22.98 37.92 13.78
N VAL A 909 -22.02 38.74 13.35
CA VAL A 909 -22.03 40.20 13.60
C VAL A 909 -23.11 40.84 12.75
N GLU A 910 -23.16 40.54 11.44
CA GLU A 910 -24.12 41.11 10.49
C GLU A 910 -25.58 40.78 10.87
N TYR A 911 -25.90 39.49 10.96
CA TYR A 911 -27.28 39.07 11.25
C TYR A 911 -27.59 39.15 12.75
N GLY A 912 -26.65 38.75 13.60
CA GLY A 912 -26.87 38.60 15.02
C GLY A 912 -26.53 39.83 15.87
N GLY A 913 -25.98 40.90 15.30
CA GLY A 913 -25.51 42.06 16.08
C GLY A 913 -24.53 41.67 17.20
N MET A 914 -23.79 40.58 17.03
CA MET A 914 -22.83 40.09 18.02
C MET A 914 -21.61 41.01 18.09
N SER A 915 -20.96 41.04 19.25
CA SER A 915 -19.65 41.68 19.34
C SER A 915 -18.65 40.91 18.47
N GLU A 916 -17.67 41.61 17.89
CA GLU A 916 -16.62 40.95 17.10
C GLU A 916 -15.86 39.91 17.93
N GLU A 917 -15.65 40.17 19.23
CA GLU A 917 -14.97 39.23 20.13
C GLU A 917 -15.78 37.95 20.32
N ASP A 918 -17.10 38.05 20.51
CA ASP A 918 -17.96 36.87 20.67
C ASP A 918 -18.13 36.11 19.36
N ALA A 919 -18.19 36.81 18.22
CA ALA A 919 -18.16 36.18 16.90
C ALA A 919 -16.86 35.40 16.70
N TRP A 920 -15.71 35.98 17.02
CA TRP A 920 -14.42 35.29 16.91
C TRP A 920 -14.31 34.06 17.82
N LYS A 921 -14.87 34.12 19.03
CA LYS A 921 -14.95 32.95 19.93
C LYS A 921 -15.69 31.77 19.30
N MET A 922 -16.65 31.99 18.39
CA MET A 922 -17.40 30.90 17.75
C MET A 922 -16.56 29.97 16.86
N VAL A 923 -15.37 30.41 16.44
CA VAL A 923 -14.46 29.58 15.62
C VAL A 923 -13.13 29.31 16.32
N THR A 924 -13.02 29.67 17.60
CA THR A 924 -11.78 29.52 18.40
C THR A 924 -12.08 28.96 19.80
N LEU A 925 -12.47 29.81 20.75
CA LEU A 925 -12.64 29.40 22.15
C LEU A 925 -13.85 28.49 22.36
N ASN A 926 -14.97 28.75 21.70
CA ASN A 926 -16.18 27.94 21.84
C ASN A 926 -16.00 26.51 21.30
N PRO A 927 -15.47 26.28 20.08
CA PRO A 927 -15.16 24.92 19.66
C PRO A 927 -14.11 24.26 20.55
N ALA A 928 -13.12 25.00 21.08
CA ALA A 928 -12.20 24.44 22.07
C ALA A 928 -12.93 23.96 23.35
N LYS A 929 -13.92 24.71 23.85
CA LYS A 929 -14.74 24.29 24.99
C LYS A 929 -15.59 23.06 24.67
N LEU A 930 -16.23 23.04 23.51
CA LEU A 930 -17.05 21.90 23.07
C LEU A 930 -16.21 20.62 22.92
N LEU A 931 -14.93 20.75 22.56
CA LEU A 931 -13.99 19.64 22.41
C LEU A 931 -13.17 19.35 23.68
N HIS A 932 -13.42 20.05 24.79
CA HIS A 932 -12.65 19.95 26.04
C HIS A 932 -11.15 20.25 25.90
N LEU A 933 -10.79 21.11 24.94
CA LEU A 933 -9.43 21.55 24.63
C LEU A 933 -9.14 23.00 25.04
N ASP A 934 -10.10 23.70 25.66
CA ASP A 934 -9.99 25.11 26.04
C ASP A 934 -8.89 25.38 27.08
N SER A 935 -8.47 24.38 27.86
CA SER A 935 -7.28 24.49 28.71
C SER A 935 -5.97 24.62 27.91
N ARG A 936 -5.95 24.18 26.65
CA ARG A 936 -4.77 24.11 25.79
C ARG A 936 -4.78 25.05 24.61
N MET A 937 -5.94 25.35 24.02
CA MET A 937 -6.05 26.12 22.78
C MET A 937 -7.32 27.00 22.74
N GLY A 938 -7.56 27.68 21.62
CA GLY A 938 -8.74 28.54 21.39
C GLY A 938 -8.64 29.97 21.94
N SER A 939 -7.53 30.34 22.58
CA SER A 939 -7.29 31.71 23.06
C SER A 939 -5.78 32.02 23.14
N VAL A 940 -5.41 33.31 23.16
CA VAL A 940 -4.01 33.76 23.27
C VAL A 940 -3.70 34.04 24.74
N LYS A 941 -3.17 33.03 25.44
CA LYS A 941 -2.88 33.09 26.87
C LYS A 941 -1.62 32.31 27.23
N ALA A 942 -0.82 32.83 28.16
CA ALA A 942 0.35 32.14 28.67
C ALA A 942 0.02 30.71 29.17
N GLY A 943 0.86 29.74 28.82
CA GLY A 943 0.71 28.32 29.13
C GLY A 943 -0.02 27.49 28.06
N LYS A 944 -0.85 28.12 27.22
CA LYS A 944 -1.54 27.47 26.11
C LYS A 944 -0.58 27.12 24.97
N ASP A 945 -0.98 26.16 24.15
CA ASP A 945 -0.27 25.77 22.94
C ASP A 945 -0.20 26.98 22.00
N ALA A 946 0.96 27.17 21.35
CA ALA A 946 1.18 28.29 20.43
C ALA A 946 0.59 27.99 19.05
N ASP A 947 -0.74 27.88 19.01
CA ASP A 947 -1.54 27.78 17.80
C ASP A 947 -2.04 29.20 17.45
N LEU A 948 -1.31 29.91 16.59
CA LEU A 948 -1.45 31.36 16.38
C LEU A 948 -1.58 31.71 14.90
N VAL A 949 -2.38 32.73 14.58
CA VAL A 949 -2.51 33.27 13.22
C VAL A 949 -2.29 34.77 13.24
N LEU A 950 -1.34 35.22 12.41
CA LEU A 950 -1.07 36.64 12.14
C LEU A 950 -1.81 37.03 10.85
N TRP A 951 -2.70 38.01 10.95
CA TRP A 951 -3.54 38.50 9.86
C TRP A 951 -3.08 39.88 9.40
N ASN A 952 -3.18 40.14 8.10
CA ASN A 952 -2.87 41.45 7.52
C ASN A 952 -3.85 42.57 7.93
N THR A 953 -5.06 42.23 8.37
CA THR A 953 -6.11 43.15 8.86
C THR A 953 -6.99 42.42 9.89
N SER A 954 -8.08 43.03 10.35
CA SER A 954 -9.02 42.39 11.28
C SER A 954 -9.46 41.01 10.76
N PRO A 955 -9.42 39.94 11.57
CA PRO A 955 -9.70 38.58 11.12
C PRO A 955 -11.12 38.39 10.58
N LEU A 956 -12.09 39.22 10.99
CA LEU A 956 -13.48 39.14 10.54
C LEU A 956 -13.75 39.94 9.25
N ALA A 957 -12.75 40.65 8.71
CA ALA A 957 -12.90 41.38 7.46
C ALA A 957 -12.89 40.45 6.24
N ILE A 958 -13.63 40.80 5.19
CA ILE A 958 -13.64 40.04 3.92
C ILE A 958 -12.27 40.02 3.21
N TYR A 959 -11.40 41.00 3.51
CA TYR A 959 -10.03 41.12 2.96
C TYR A 959 -8.96 40.49 3.86
N ALA A 960 -9.36 39.87 4.97
CA ALA A 960 -8.46 39.22 5.90
C ALA A 960 -7.75 38.04 5.22
N ARG A 961 -6.43 38.03 5.31
CA ARG A 961 -5.56 36.94 4.85
C ARG A 961 -4.56 36.63 5.95
N PRO A 962 -4.41 35.34 6.33
CA PRO A 962 -3.29 34.91 7.15
C PRO A 962 -1.97 35.24 6.45
N GLU A 963 -1.06 35.88 7.16
CA GLU A 963 0.34 36.00 6.76
C GLU A 963 1.16 34.84 7.32
N ILE A 964 0.84 34.40 8.54
CA ILE A 964 1.49 33.28 9.23
C ILE A 964 0.40 32.45 9.92
N THR A 965 0.44 31.13 9.74
CA THR A 965 -0.32 30.17 10.55
C THR A 965 0.67 29.23 11.25
N MET A 966 0.63 29.27 12.58
CA MET A 966 1.53 28.58 13.48
C MET A 966 0.76 27.53 14.30
N ILE A 967 1.37 26.36 14.49
CA ILE A 967 0.84 25.26 15.31
C ILE A 967 1.95 24.77 16.22
N ASP A 968 1.70 24.68 17.51
CA ASP A 968 2.71 24.28 18.52
C ASP A 968 4.05 25.03 18.32
N GLY A 969 4.01 26.33 18.00
CA GLY A 969 5.21 27.16 17.76
C GLY A 969 5.94 26.92 16.43
N THR A 970 5.42 26.05 15.57
CA THR A 970 5.95 25.75 14.23
C THR A 970 5.15 26.50 13.17
N VAL A 971 5.80 27.21 12.25
CA VAL A 971 5.12 27.87 11.12
C VAL A 971 4.86 26.85 10.01
N TYR A 972 3.59 26.50 9.78
CA TYR A 972 3.18 25.57 8.71
C TYR A 972 2.72 26.29 7.44
N PHE A 973 2.27 27.55 7.56
CA PHE A 973 1.93 28.40 6.43
C PHE A 973 2.50 29.80 6.60
N SER A 974 3.02 30.36 5.51
CA SER A 974 3.61 31.69 5.40
C SER A 974 3.28 32.25 4.02
N LEU A 975 2.52 33.34 3.97
CA LEU A 975 2.14 33.99 2.72
C LEU A 975 3.38 34.52 1.97
N LYS A 976 4.41 34.94 2.71
CA LYS A 976 5.67 35.43 2.15
C LYS A 976 6.39 34.35 1.32
N ASP A 977 6.24 33.08 1.70
CA ASP A 977 6.95 31.96 1.07
C ASP A 977 6.11 31.29 -0.02
N GLU A 978 4.87 31.74 -0.25
CA GLU A 978 3.91 31.07 -1.12
C GLU A 978 4.32 31.12 -2.59
N ASP A 979 4.73 32.28 -3.10
CA ASP A 979 5.18 32.44 -4.49
C ASP A 979 6.42 31.59 -4.76
N ALA A 980 7.40 31.62 -3.85
CA ALA A 980 8.59 30.78 -3.96
C ALA A 980 8.27 29.27 -3.98
N LYS A 981 7.29 28.82 -3.18
CA LYS A 981 6.81 27.43 -3.21
C LYS A 981 6.15 27.08 -4.54
N ARG A 982 5.31 27.96 -5.09
CA ARG A 982 4.65 27.76 -6.39
C ARG A 982 5.66 27.73 -7.53
N ASP A 983 6.64 28.64 -7.53
CA ASP A 983 7.70 28.70 -8.53
C ASP A 983 8.58 27.45 -8.50
N ALA A 984 8.96 26.99 -7.31
CA ALA A 984 9.72 25.74 -7.14
C ALA A 984 8.93 24.53 -7.65
N MET A 985 7.63 24.45 -7.35
CA MET A 985 6.74 23.41 -7.83
C MET A 985 6.63 23.40 -9.36
N GLN A 986 6.43 24.57 -9.98
CA GLN A 986 6.34 24.71 -11.44
C GLN A 986 7.66 24.37 -12.13
N THR A 987 8.79 24.82 -11.55
CA THR A 987 10.13 24.50 -12.07
C THR A 987 10.39 22.99 -12.05
N GLU A 988 10.06 22.32 -10.95
CA GLU A 988 10.21 20.87 -10.83
C GLU A 988 9.29 20.13 -11.80
N ARG A 989 8.04 20.57 -11.94
CA ARG A 989 7.09 20.00 -12.91
C ARG A 989 7.63 20.14 -14.34
N ALA A 990 8.13 21.31 -14.73
CA ALA A 990 8.72 21.53 -16.05
C ALA A 990 9.92 20.60 -16.31
N ARG A 991 10.80 20.42 -15.31
CA ARG A 991 11.93 19.48 -15.40
C ARG A 991 11.45 18.04 -15.64
N LEU A 992 10.43 17.59 -14.91
CA LEU A 992 9.89 16.23 -15.04
C LEU A 992 9.20 16.01 -16.39
N ILE A 993 8.46 17.00 -16.89
CA ILE A 993 7.88 16.98 -18.25
C ILE A 993 8.98 16.78 -19.29
N GLN A 994 10.05 17.59 -19.25
CA GLN A 994 11.18 17.44 -20.18
C GLN A 994 11.84 16.06 -20.11
N LYS A 995 11.94 15.50 -18.89
CA LYS A 995 12.46 14.15 -18.68
C LYS A 995 11.55 13.07 -19.28
N MET A 996 10.23 13.19 -19.14
CA MET A 996 9.26 12.26 -19.74
C MET A 996 9.26 12.34 -21.27
N LEU A 997 9.30 13.55 -21.85
CA LEU A 997 9.44 13.75 -23.30
C LEU A 997 10.72 13.10 -23.84
N SER A 998 11.84 13.27 -23.13
CA SER A 998 13.11 12.64 -23.48
C SER A 998 13.02 11.12 -23.42
N ALA A 999 12.39 10.57 -22.38
CA ALA A 999 12.20 9.11 -22.23
C ALA A 999 11.37 8.53 -23.39
N LYS A 1000 10.29 9.22 -23.80
CA LYS A 1000 9.47 8.83 -24.96
C LYS A 1000 10.28 8.89 -26.25
N SER A 1001 11.02 9.97 -26.50
CA SER A 1001 11.88 10.08 -27.69
C SER A 1001 12.98 9.01 -27.75
N GLY A 1002 13.42 8.53 -26.58
CA GLY A 1002 14.36 7.41 -26.44
C GLY A 1002 13.74 6.04 -26.63
N GLY A 1003 12.43 5.96 -26.95
CA GLY A 1003 11.71 4.71 -27.22
C GLY A 1003 11.08 4.06 -26.00
N THR A 1004 11.08 4.69 -24.83
CA THR A 1004 10.41 4.14 -23.63
C THR A 1004 8.90 4.13 -23.84
N SER A 1005 8.24 3.03 -23.48
CA SER A 1005 6.77 2.96 -23.50
C SER A 1005 6.18 4.00 -22.54
N THR A 1006 5.14 4.70 -22.97
CA THR A 1006 4.42 5.67 -22.14
C THR A 1006 3.04 5.15 -21.73
N GLN A 1007 2.42 5.82 -20.75
CA GLN A 1007 1.02 5.68 -20.39
C GLN A 1007 0.27 7.00 -20.62
N ARG A 1008 -1.03 6.93 -20.88
CA ARG A 1008 -1.84 8.13 -21.11
C ARG A 1008 -2.11 8.87 -19.79
N PRO A 1009 -2.01 10.21 -19.74
CA PRO A 1009 -2.56 10.99 -18.65
C PRO A 1009 -4.06 10.76 -18.50
N ASN A 1010 -4.49 10.49 -17.27
CA ASN A 1010 -5.90 10.38 -16.93
C ASN A 1010 -6.23 11.50 -15.96
N PHE A 1011 -7.27 12.28 -16.25
CA PHE A 1011 -7.75 13.29 -15.31
C PHE A 1011 -8.24 12.59 -14.04
N ARG A 1012 -7.52 12.82 -12.94
CA ARG A 1012 -7.88 12.34 -11.60
C ARG A 1012 -8.25 13.54 -10.74
N ARG A 1013 -9.55 13.69 -10.44
CA ARG A 1013 -10.00 14.59 -9.38
C ARG A 1013 -10.01 13.79 -8.09
N ALA A 1014 -9.19 14.19 -7.12
CA ALA A 1014 -9.28 13.62 -5.77
C ALA A 1014 -10.73 13.68 -5.30
N ARG A 1015 -11.28 12.53 -4.88
CA ARG A 1015 -12.65 12.50 -4.37
C ARG A 1015 -12.71 13.30 -3.08
N MET A 1016 -13.60 14.29 -3.05
CA MET A 1016 -13.97 14.91 -1.77
C MET A 1016 -15.02 14.01 -1.14
N TRP A 1017 -14.76 13.64 0.12
CA TRP A 1017 -15.70 12.88 0.91
C TRP A 1017 -16.65 13.83 1.63
N HIS A 1018 -17.93 13.53 1.54
CA HIS A 1018 -18.99 14.33 2.14
C HIS A 1018 -19.72 13.54 3.23
N CYS A 1019 -20.43 14.28 4.08
CA CYS A 1019 -21.12 13.75 5.25
C CYS A 1019 -22.09 12.59 4.91
N GLU A 1020 -22.71 12.63 3.72
CA GLU A 1020 -23.70 11.67 3.23
C GLU A 1020 -23.15 10.48 2.42
N ASP A 1021 -21.85 10.46 2.08
CA ASP A 1021 -21.23 9.37 1.32
C ASP A 1021 -21.34 8.04 2.08
N ILE A 1022 -21.99 7.01 1.53
CA ILE A 1022 -22.30 5.75 2.25
C ILE A 1022 -21.20 4.67 2.18
N GLU A 1023 -20.25 4.82 1.27
CA GLU A 1023 -19.13 3.91 1.04
C GLU A 1023 -17.83 4.71 1.13
N GLY A 1024 -16.76 4.11 1.63
CA GLY A 1024 -15.41 4.68 1.64
C GLY A 1024 -14.48 3.96 0.66
N MET A 1025 -13.21 4.36 0.62
CA MET A 1025 -12.16 3.49 0.05
C MET A 1025 -11.99 2.27 0.96
N MET A 1026 -12.03 1.07 0.40
CA MET A 1026 -11.69 -0.17 1.12
C MET A 1026 -10.18 -0.36 1.19
N ALA A 1027 -9.49 0.16 0.18
CA ALA A 1027 -8.05 0.14 0.01
C ALA A 1027 -7.57 1.49 -0.53
N GLU A 1028 -6.48 2.02 0.02
CA GLU A 1028 -5.81 3.18 -0.57
C GLU A 1028 -5.39 2.84 -2.02
N GLY A 1029 -5.66 3.74 -2.97
CA GLY A 1029 -5.43 3.50 -4.40
C GLY A 1029 -6.59 2.88 -5.18
N GLU A 1030 -7.75 2.58 -4.55
CA GLU A 1030 -8.94 2.13 -5.30
C GLU A 1030 -9.47 3.14 -6.34
N GLU A 1031 -9.12 4.42 -6.21
CA GLU A 1031 -9.38 5.44 -7.23
C GLU A 1031 -8.55 5.25 -8.51
N GLU A 1032 -7.43 4.52 -8.43
CA GLU A 1032 -6.49 4.36 -9.54
C GLU A 1032 -6.92 3.31 -10.57
N GLY A 1033 -7.84 2.42 -10.20
CA GLY A 1033 -8.28 1.27 -10.99
C GLY A 1033 -9.63 1.42 -11.69
N LYS A 1034 -10.22 2.63 -11.75
CA LYS A 1034 -11.45 2.91 -12.49
C LYS A 1034 -11.22 3.77 -13.73
#